data_AF-A0A7N6BMM3-F1
#
_entry.id   AF-A0A7N6BMM3-F1
#
_cell.length_a   1.000
_cell.length_b   1.000
_cell.length_c   1.000
_cell.angle_alpha   90.00
_cell.angle_beta   90.00
_cell.angle_gamma   90.00
#
_symmetry.space_group_name_H-M   'P 1'
#
loop_
_entity.id
_entity.type
_entity.pdbx_description
1 polymer ?
#
loop_
_entity_poly.entity_id
_entity_poly.type
_entity_poly.pdbx_seq_one_letter_code
_entity_poly.pdbx_strand_id
1 'polypeptide(L)'
;CIISPFLCLRLQLPPVEVTPTPYHTLSWLGPPCASRTHKNTFNRLGVDEQAASQVPDWNEELQAARDLPQGGLEERLQRDRTLLQVNSAFVKAVIKGAETIVDGFAEPVNGNPEDPAFLWGGLFMSQGAASTEFGGEKGRRAAQRLELKGVQAYNDLEGMEGLHTLPTAIVDYRGVRMSAQGLAPGLEGTLFGLLYGVNAGPQESAQRRQLLALLARAAKSLCIQRHVVVAPKGHQVPLFTSVDAQGLLGADGRLYVLDLVRTFPADANFCPENYHADSGLPKSFPHGLCRLRPELVQAFIQHKHCQFAQRVRETLDENGGFEECATACDSRATDAVRAACKDVGSISDTIFEMRFNPNVFSGVLFPPSESESTKLQERLLREAAAFIITHQIPAFVEYCLHSNEAPMDGASLKQALHQRGINLRYLGHVIKAISQSEQKERLRHITRSVIGEIFMRSTRRVFNSFLQGVDVPSLSAAVSHFLCCLLVPHFTPTPVGEETKKKSRRRGRGAGASESTPWSTLTGAELWNLVCQDAVETYNISDSLGSGPNHLVEQYGLQKLSLLREFCLKTGVQLRLRDYLFDNQNKAPIGPDDVVNMFPIVKHIRMPTVDASKAYRAAQSTIHKGLLDQAHEHLKEAAYLFGRVCDDLHPEACYCHSLLARVAFLQGKAAEARSVQLKAVVISERVLGFDHPNTIQQYAFLGVYVYAGGEIALAQKCFLRARLLMLTVHGEDHPYTATLDSCLGLVLSGDQTGQFLKNALRLNTSFFGSTALHTALNQHLLAQWLCSKGDYRSAMTHEKEALTFGEDHPQTHCSKEFLSTITKQAVQVERLLRQTGADCTDQTVEVCPGTQVGSGTSKTLLNLKETRK
;
A
#
# COMPACT_ATOMS: atom_id res chain seq x y z
N CYS A 1 7.07 6.65 -27.39
CA CYS A 1 8.45 7.22 -27.32
C CYS A 1 8.80 7.66 -25.88
N ILE A 2 10.05 7.46 -25.44
CA ILE A 2 10.67 7.89 -24.15
C ILE A 2 10.89 6.78 -23.09
N ILE A 3 10.25 5.60 -23.14
CA ILE A 3 10.61 4.51 -22.19
C ILE A 3 11.92 3.79 -22.58
N SER A 4 12.29 3.81 -23.87
CA SER A 4 13.35 2.96 -24.46
C SER A 4 14.82 3.31 -24.13
N PRO A 5 15.29 4.59 -24.14
CA PRO A 5 16.75 4.82 -24.11
C PRO A 5 17.42 4.69 -22.73
N PHE A 6 16.69 4.94 -21.64
CA PHE A 6 17.29 5.03 -20.29
C PHE A 6 17.37 3.69 -19.54
N LEU A 7 16.63 2.67 -19.98
CA LEU A 7 16.75 1.31 -19.47
C LEU A 7 17.94 0.54 -20.07
N CYS A 8 18.38 0.90 -21.29
CA CYS A 8 19.39 0.15 -22.04
C CYS A 8 20.85 0.65 -21.87
N LEU A 9 21.07 1.82 -21.26
CA LEU A 9 22.41 2.44 -21.13
C LEU A 9 22.87 2.48 -19.67
N ARG A 10 23.17 1.33 -19.06
CA ARG A 10 23.91 1.25 -17.78
C ARG A 10 24.93 0.11 -17.85
N LEU A 11 26.12 0.41 -18.39
CA LEU A 11 27.17 -0.59 -18.66
C LEU A 11 28.11 -0.87 -17.47
N GLN A 12 28.03 -0.11 -16.36
CA GLN A 12 28.71 -0.44 -15.10
C GLN A 12 27.81 -0.02 -13.93
N LEU A 13 27.24 -1.01 -13.25
CA LEU A 13 26.33 -0.83 -12.12
C LEU A 13 27.17 -0.69 -10.82
N PRO A 14 26.97 0.35 -9.99
CA PRO A 14 27.55 0.44 -8.64
C PRO A 14 27.25 -0.83 -7.81
N PRO A 15 28.04 -1.15 -6.76
CA PRO A 15 27.85 -2.36 -5.97
C PRO A 15 26.41 -2.54 -5.45
N VAL A 16 25.75 -1.45 -5.04
CA VAL A 16 24.35 -1.42 -4.56
C VAL A 16 23.33 -1.81 -5.64
N GLU A 17 23.65 -1.59 -6.91
CA GLU A 17 22.80 -1.99 -8.04
C GLU A 17 22.96 -3.47 -8.40
N VAL A 18 24.05 -4.12 -7.95
CA VAL A 18 24.33 -5.55 -8.13
C VAL A 18 23.93 -6.39 -6.91
N THR A 19 23.84 -5.79 -5.72
CA THR A 19 23.42 -6.49 -4.49
C THR A 19 21.99 -7.04 -4.60
N PRO A 20 21.77 -8.34 -4.37
CA PRO A 20 20.44 -8.94 -4.46
C PRO A 20 19.53 -8.40 -3.35
N THR A 21 18.29 -8.04 -3.71
CA THR A 21 17.29 -7.64 -2.71
C THR A 21 16.75 -8.86 -1.95
N PRO A 22 16.42 -8.74 -0.65
CA PRO A 22 15.80 -9.82 0.11
C PRO A 22 14.50 -10.31 -0.53
N TYR A 23 13.68 -9.39 -1.04
CA TYR A 23 12.49 -9.71 -1.82
C TYR A 23 12.65 -9.12 -3.22
N HIS A 24 12.41 -9.95 -4.23
CA HIS A 24 12.65 -9.56 -5.62
C HIS A 24 11.54 -8.64 -6.12
N THR A 25 11.92 -7.49 -6.67
CA THR A 25 10.98 -6.55 -7.31
C THR A 25 10.87 -6.89 -8.78
N LEU A 26 9.76 -7.51 -9.16
CA LEU A 26 9.50 -7.92 -10.53
C LEU A 26 8.95 -6.73 -11.33
N SER A 27 9.58 -6.41 -12.46
CA SER A 27 9.05 -5.43 -13.40
C SER A 27 7.94 -6.06 -14.24
N TRP A 28 6.83 -5.36 -14.36
CA TRP A 28 5.74 -5.72 -15.26
C TRP A 28 6.14 -5.59 -16.74
N LEU A 29 7.28 -4.95 -17.05
CA LEU A 29 7.87 -4.86 -18.38
C LEU A 29 9.11 -5.76 -18.49
N GLY A 30 9.09 -6.63 -19.49
CA GLY A 30 10.23 -7.47 -19.90
C GLY A 30 11.07 -6.81 -21.00
N PRO A 31 12.32 -7.26 -21.19
CA PRO A 31 13.21 -6.71 -22.21
C PRO A 31 12.62 -6.83 -23.63
N PRO A 32 13.03 -5.96 -24.58
CA PRO A 32 12.46 -5.93 -25.92
C PRO A 32 12.79 -7.16 -26.78
N CYS A 33 13.74 -8.01 -26.36
CA CYS A 33 14.12 -9.25 -27.05
C CYS A 33 13.61 -10.48 -26.29
N ALA A 34 12.80 -11.31 -26.98
CA ALA A 34 12.25 -12.57 -26.50
C ALA A 34 13.29 -13.70 -26.43
N SER A 35 14.45 -13.44 -25.82
CA SER A 35 15.29 -14.53 -25.34
C SER A 35 14.56 -15.16 -24.16
N ARG A 36 13.83 -16.25 -24.41
CA ARG A 36 13.27 -17.15 -23.38
C ARG A 36 14.34 -17.75 -22.45
N THR A 37 15.60 -17.35 -22.63
CA THR A 37 16.80 -17.84 -21.97
C THR A 37 17.51 -16.77 -21.14
N HIS A 38 16.78 -15.83 -20.53
CA HIS A 38 17.26 -15.30 -19.25
C HIS A 38 16.81 -16.28 -18.15
N LYS A 39 17.56 -17.38 -18.00
CA LYS A 39 17.64 -18.05 -16.70
C LYS A 39 18.19 -16.99 -15.76
N ASN A 40 17.31 -16.45 -14.91
CA ASN A 40 17.68 -15.53 -13.85
C ASN A 40 18.84 -16.16 -13.07
N THR A 41 20.00 -15.51 -13.07
CA THR A 41 21.15 -15.91 -12.28
C THR A 41 20.84 -15.53 -10.84
N PHE A 42 20.17 -16.44 -10.14
CA PHE A 42 19.68 -16.25 -8.77
C PHE A 42 20.85 -16.35 -7.78
N ASN A 43 21.56 -15.25 -7.52
CA ASN A 43 22.58 -15.25 -6.48
C ASN A 43 21.94 -15.14 -5.09
N ARG A 44 22.19 -16.18 -4.27
CA ARG A 44 21.83 -16.24 -2.85
C ARG A 44 22.60 -15.15 -2.08
N LEU A 45 21.92 -14.50 -1.12
CA LEU A 45 22.59 -13.87 0.01
C LEU A 45 23.09 -14.99 0.92
N GLY A 46 24.29 -15.51 0.65
CA GLY A 46 25.12 -16.18 1.65
C GLY A 46 24.67 -17.53 2.23
N VAL A 47 23.92 -18.36 1.50
CA VAL A 47 23.72 -19.77 1.88
C VAL A 47 24.34 -20.65 0.78
N ASP A 48 25.35 -21.45 1.09
CA ASP A 48 26.05 -22.29 0.10
C ASP A 48 25.09 -23.21 -0.68
N GLU A 49 25.08 -23.12 -2.01
CA GLU A 49 24.35 -24.07 -2.89
C GLU A 49 24.96 -25.47 -2.88
N GLN A 50 26.12 -25.66 -2.25
CA GLN A 50 26.89 -26.91 -2.34
C GLN A 50 26.66 -27.88 -1.18
N ALA A 51 25.70 -27.62 -0.26
CA ALA A 51 25.48 -28.47 0.91
C ALA A 51 24.10 -29.17 1.02
N ALA A 52 23.06 -28.78 0.28
CA ALA A 52 21.71 -29.29 0.54
C ALA A 52 21.36 -30.52 -0.32
N SER A 53 21.87 -31.71 0.05
CA SER A 53 21.24 -32.98 -0.37
C SER A 53 19.93 -33.26 0.40
N GLN A 54 19.70 -32.53 1.50
CA GLN A 54 18.50 -32.63 2.33
C GLN A 54 17.54 -31.47 2.09
N VAL A 55 16.25 -31.80 2.12
CA VAL A 55 15.16 -30.83 2.06
C VAL A 55 15.20 -29.95 3.32
N PRO A 56 15.17 -28.61 3.21
CA PRO A 56 15.24 -27.72 4.36
C PRO A 56 13.98 -27.83 5.23
N ASP A 57 14.17 -27.81 6.56
CA ASP A 57 13.10 -27.64 7.52
C ASP A 57 12.93 -26.15 7.83
N TRP A 58 11.99 -25.51 7.13
CA TRP A 58 11.73 -24.08 7.27
C TRP A 58 11.26 -23.68 8.67
N ASN A 59 10.62 -24.59 9.41
CA ASN A 59 10.21 -24.28 10.77
C ASN A 59 11.44 -24.25 11.69
N GLU A 60 12.30 -25.26 11.62
CA GLU A 60 13.52 -25.28 12.43
C GLU A 60 14.47 -24.13 12.08
N GLU A 61 14.64 -23.79 10.79
CA GLU A 61 15.43 -22.61 10.40
C GLU A 61 14.86 -21.31 11.00
N LEU A 62 13.53 -21.14 10.99
CA LEU A 62 12.88 -19.96 11.57
C LEU A 62 13.04 -19.92 13.08
N GLN A 63 12.83 -21.04 13.78
CA GLN A 63 12.95 -21.07 15.22
C GLN A 63 14.41 -20.95 15.68
N ALA A 64 15.36 -21.56 14.98
CA ALA A 64 16.79 -21.37 15.24
C ALA A 64 17.20 -19.90 15.09
N ALA A 65 16.69 -19.19 14.07
CA ALA A 65 16.89 -17.76 13.94
C ALA A 65 16.23 -16.96 15.08
N ARG A 66 15.08 -17.41 15.61
CA ARG A 66 14.40 -16.82 16.78
C ARG A 66 15.04 -17.19 18.13
N ASP A 67 15.90 -18.19 18.19
CA ASP A 67 16.59 -18.58 19.42
C ASP A 67 17.97 -17.93 19.55
N LEU A 68 18.41 -17.19 18.51
CA LEU A 68 19.62 -16.39 18.57
C LEU A 68 19.59 -15.39 19.74
N PRO A 69 20.72 -15.20 20.44
CA PRO A 69 20.82 -14.36 21.63
C PRO A 69 20.43 -12.91 21.33
N GLN A 70 19.95 -12.19 22.35
CA GLN A 70 19.42 -10.82 22.23
C GLN A 70 20.07 -9.83 23.22
N GLY A 71 21.09 -10.25 23.97
CA GLY A 71 21.67 -9.46 25.05
C GLY A 71 22.35 -8.20 24.54
N GLY A 72 23.12 -8.33 23.46
CA GLY A 72 23.84 -7.24 22.81
C GLY A 72 23.14 -6.66 21.57
N LEU A 73 23.51 -5.44 21.17
CA LEU A 73 23.05 -4.83 19.91
C LEU A 73 23.47 -5.68 18.69
N GLU A 74 24.75 -6.10 18.62
CA GLU A 74 25.23 -6.93 17.51
C GLU A 74 24.51 -8.28 17.44
N GLU A 75 24.16 -8.88 18.59
CA GLU A 75 23.40 -10.13 18.63
C GLU A 75 21.97 -9.92 18.07
N ARG A 76 21.30 -8.83 18.46
CA ARG A 76 19.98 -8.47 17.91
C ARG A 76 20.03 -8.17 16.41
N LEU A 77 21.05 -7.46 15.94
CA LEU A 77 21.22 -7.19 14.51
C LEU A 77 21.48 -8.47 13.70
N GLN A 78 22.32 -9.37 14.22
CA GLN A 78 22.57 -10.67 13.60
C GLN A 78 21.31 -11.54 13.56
N ARG A 79 20.51 -11.51 14.64
CA ARG A 79 19.20 -12.16 14.69
C ARG A 79 18.24 -11.62 13.64
N ASP A 80 18.03 -10.30 13.59
CA ASP A 80 17.13 -9.66 12.61
C ASP A 80 17.58 -9.97 11.17
N ARG A 81 18.89 -9.96 10.92
CA ARG A 81 19.47 -10.33 9.63
C ARG A 81 19.17 -11.79 9.26
N THR A 82 19.37 -12.71 10.19
CA THR A 82 19.14 -14.14 9.98
C THR A 82 17.65 -14.42 9.74
N LEU A 83 16.75 -13.79 10.51
CA LEU A 83 15.29 -13.89 10.30
C LEU A 83 14.88 -13.42 8.91
N LEU A 84 15.43 -12.30 8.45
CA LEU A 84 15.16 -11.79 7.10
C LEU A 84 15.68 -12.73 6.01
N GLN A 85 16.86 -13.33 6.19
CA GLN A 85 17.45 -14.29 5.26
C GLN A 85 16.64 -15.57 5.16
N VAL A 86 16.26 -16.18 6.29
CA VAL A 86 15.40 -17.37 6.34
C VAL A 86 14.06 -17.10 5.67
N ASN A 87 13.42 -15.97 5.98
CA ASN A 87 12.13 -15.64 5.36
C ASN A 87 12.26 -15.37 3.86
N SER A 88 13.34 -14.73 3.40
CA SER A 88 13.64 -14.55 1.98
C SER A 88 13.80 -15.88 1.26
N ALA A 89 14.52 -16.83 1.87
CA ALA A 89 14.72 -18.18 1.33
C ALA A 89 13.41 -18.96 1.27
N PHE A 90 12.61 -18.91 2.34
CA PHE A 90 11.27 -19.51 2.41
C PHE A 90 10.36 -18.96 1.29
N VAL A 91 10.31 -17.63 1.11
CA VAL A 91 9.50 -17.01 0.04
C VAL A 91 9.95 -17.47 -1.35
N LYS A 92 11.27 -17.59 -1.58
CA LYS A 92 11.80 -18.12 -2.86
C LYS A 92 11.40 -19.58 -3.09
N ALA A 93 11.40 -20.40 -2.05
CA ALA A 93 10.92 -21.78 -2.13
C ALA A 93 9.43 -21.82 -2.45
N VAL A 94 8.61 -20.96 -1.82
CA VAL A 94 7.17 -20.86 -2.10
C VAL A 94 6.90 -20.47 -3.56
N ILE A 95 7.67 -19.56 -4.14
CA ILE A 95 7.55 -19.18 -5.57
C ILE A 95 7.78 -20.40 -6.46
N LYS A 96 8.91 -21.11 -6.27
CA LYS A 96 9.25 -22.30 -7.06
C LYS A 96 8.24 -23.43 -6.87
N GLY A 97 7.82 -23.67 -5.63
CA GLY A 97 6.79 -24.66 -5.29
C GLY A 97 5.48 -24.35 -6.01
N ALA A 98 5.05 -23.09 -6.01
CA ALA A 98 3.83 -22.68 -6.68
C ALA A 98 3.87 -22.90 -8.20
N GLU A 99 4.99 -22.58 -8.85
CA GLU A 99 5.19 -22.83 -10.28
C GLU A 99 5.10 -24.33 -10.57
N THR A 100 5.86 -25.15 -9.83
CA THR A 100 5.88 -26.60 -10.06
C THR A 100 4.54 -27.28 -9.82
N ILE A 101 3.80 -26.90 -8.77
CA ILE A 101 2.51 -27.49 -8.42
C ILE A 101 1.44 -27.09 -9.45
N VAL A 102 1.32 -25.81 -9.76
CA VAL A 102 0.26 -25.31 -10.65
C VAL A 102 0.49 -25.70 -12.10
N ASP A 103 1.75 -25.86 -12.51
CA ASP A 103 2.09 -26.37 -13.84
C ASP A 103 1.91 -27.90 -13.97
N GLY A 104 1.53 -28.59 -12.88
CA GLY A 104 1.18 -30.01 -12.87
C GLY A 104 2.38 -30.96 -12.74
N PHE A 105 3.53 -30.46 -12.26
CA PHE A 105 4.73 -31.26 -12.03
C PHE A 105 4.79 -31.92 -10.63
N ALA A 106 3.77 -31.71 -9.78
CA ALA A 106 3.69 -32.31 -8.45
C ALA A 106 2.30 -32.89 -8.19
N GLU A 107 2.24 -34.07 -7.58
CA GLU A 107 0.99 -34.76 -7.22
C GLU A 107 0.55 -34.44 -5.78
N PRO A 108 -0.76 -34.38 -5.51
CA PRO A 108 -1.28 -34.12 -4.17
C PRO A 108 -1.06 -35.31 -3.22
N VAL A 109 -0.63 -35.05 -2.00
CA VAL A 109 -0.30 -36.05 -0.97
C VAL A 109 -1.57 -36.68 -0.38
N ASN A 110 -2.63 -35.90 -0.23
CA ASN A 110 -3.85 -36.33 0.44
C ASN A 110 -4.84 -37.07 -0.47
N GLY A 111 -4.56 -37.19 -1.78
CA GLY A 111 -5.43 -37.84 -2.76
C GLY A 111 -6.82 -37.22 -2.91
N ASN A 112 -7.09 -36.08 -2.27
CA ASN A 112 -8.38 -35.41 -2.31
C ASN A 112 -8.40 -34.40 -3.47
N PRO A 113 -9.22 -34.62 -4.52
CA PRO A 113 -9.29 -33.69 -5.65
C PRO A 113 -9.95 -32.36 -5.30
N GLU A 114 -10.79 -32.29 -4.25
CA GLU A 114 -11.50 -31.06 -3.88
C GLU A 114 -10.68 -30.10 -3.01
N ASP A 115 -9.71 -30.62 -2.26
CA ASP A 115 -8.77 -29.83 -1.47
C ASP A 115 -7.36 -30.43 -1.58
N PRO A 116 -6.67 -30.22 -2.72
CA PRO A 116 -5.37 -30.83 -2.94
C PRO A 116 -4.33 -30.18 -2.02
N ALA A 117 -3.65 -31.02 -1.25
CA ALA A 117 -2.52 -30.65 -0.41
C ALA A 117 -1.23 -31.24 -0.97
N PHE A 118 -0.15 -30.45 -0.97
CA PHE A 118 1.12 -30.77 -1.57
C PHE A 118 2.24 -30.64 -0.55
N LEU A 119 3.22 -31.54 -0.64
CA LEU A 119 4.48 -31.45 0.08
C LEU A 119 5.58 -31.17 -0.95
N TRP A 120 6.22 -30.00 -0.88
CA TRP A 120 7.27 -29.65 -1.83
C TRP A 120 8.39 -28.88 -1.13
N GLY A 121 9.62 -29.39 -1.19
CA GLY A 121 10.79 -28.68 -0.66
C GLY A 121 10.65 -28.25 0.82
N GLY A 122 10.02 -29.07 1.66
CA GLY A 122 9.79 -28.80 3.09
C GLY A 122 8.59 -27.90 3.37
N LEU A 123 7.83 -27.53 2.33
CA LEU A 123 6.61 -26.73 2.40
C LEU A 123 5.39 -27.62 2.39
N PHE A 124 4.44 -27.33 3.28
CA PHE A 124 3.06 -27.76 3.15
C PHE A 124 2.29 -26.69 2.37
N MET A 125 1.81 -27.03 1.18
CA MET A 125 1.05 -26.13 0.32
C MET A 125 -0.36 -26.66 0.11
N SER A 126 -1.36 -25.82 0.33
CA SER A 126 -2.77 -26.20 0.21
C SER A 126 -3.58 -25.13 -0.49
N GLN A 127 -4.58 -25.56 -1.26
CA GLN A 127 -5.61 -24.64 -1.74
C GLN A 127 -6.61 -24.35 -0.61
N GLY A 128 -6.90 -25.33 0.26
CA GLY A 128 -7.86 -25.23 1.34
C GLY A 128 -9.28 -25.54 0.85
N ALA A 129 -10.08 -26.21 1.67
CA ALA A 129 -11.45 -26.56 1.31
C ALA A 129 -12.35 -25.31 1.14
N ALA A 130 -13.12 -25.28 0.06
CA ALA A 130 -14.13 -24.24 -0.18
C ALA A 130 -15.41 -24.53 0.61
N SER A 131 -15.48 -24.09 1.87
CA SER A 131 -16.71 -24.20 2.66
C SER A 131 -17.79 -23.23 2.14
N THR A 132 -18.98 -23.77 1.87
CA THR A 132 -20.18 -22.98 1.53
C THR A 132 -20.57 -22.03 2.66
N GLU A 133 -20.34 -22.41 3.92
CA GLU A 133 -20.64 -21.59 5.11
C GLU A 133 -19.85 -20.27 5.12
N PHE A 134 -18.64 -20.26 4.55
CA PHE A 134 -17.81 -19.05 4.48
C PHE A 134 -17.93 -18.29 3.16
N GLY A 135 -18.81 -18.69 2.24
CA GLY A 135 -18.98 -18.05 0.92
C GLY A 135 -18.06 -18.62 -0.17
N GLY A 136 -17.80 -19.93 -0.11
CA GLY A 136 -17.08 -20.69 -1.15
C GLY A 136 -15.67 -20.17 -1.42
N GLU A 137 -15.32 -20.02 -2.70
CA GLU A 137 -13.99 -19.56 -3.15
C GLU A 137 -13.61 -18.17 -2.61
N LYS A 138 -14.57 -17.23 -2.54
CA LYS A 138 -14.33 -15.89 -1.99
C LYS A 138 -14.02 -15.97 -0.48
N GLY A 139 -14.69 -16.88 0.23
CA GLY A 139 -14.43 -17.20 1.64
C GLY A 139 -13.07 -17.82 1.88
N ARG A 140 -12.70 -18.85 1.12
CA ARG A 140 -11.40 -19.53 1.18
C ARG A 140 -10.24 -18.56 1.01
N ARG A 141 -10.27 -17.72 -0.04
CA ARG A 141 -9.25 -16.69 -0.28
C ARG A 141 -9.18 -15.65 0.84
N ALA A 142 -10.29 -15.39 1.53
CA ALA A 142 -10.35 -14.50 2.67
C ALA A 142 -9.78 -15.15 3.94
N ALA A 143 -10.04 -16.43 4.18
CA ALA A 143 -9.52 -17.21 5.29
C ALA A 143 -7.98 -17.23 5.29
N GLN A 144 -7.37 -17.64 4.17
CA GLN A 144 -5.90 -17.66 4.02
C GLN A 144 -5.28 -16.28 4.28
N ARG A 145 -5.92 -15.21 3.77
CA ARG A 145 -5.46 -13.84 4.01
C ARG A 145 -5.55 -13.44 5.48
N LEU A 146 -6.59 -13.88 6.19
CA LEU A 146 -6.76 -13.58 7.60
C LEU A 146 -5.80 -14.40 8.46
N GLU A 147 -5.55 -15.66 8.11
CA GLU A 147 -4.55 -16.51 8.74
C GLU A 147 -3.16 -15.87 8.69
N LEU A 148 -2.68 -15.46 7.51
CA LEU A 148 -1.40 -14.77 7.36
C LEU A 148 -1.33 -13.49 8.23
N LYS A 149 -2.43 -12.74 8.34
CA LYS A 149 -2.49 -11.56 9.20
C LYS A 149 -2.52 -11.92 10.69
N GLY A 150 -3.17 -13.01 11.06
CA GLY A 150 -3.16 -13.55 12.42
C GLY A 150 -1.74 -13.93 12.82
N VAL A 151 -1.05 -14.73 11.99
CA VAL A 151 0.35 -15.10 12.20
C VAL A 151 1.26 -13.86 12.31
N GLN A 152 1.08 -12.87 11.42
CA GLN A 152 1.81 -11.59 11.54
C GLN A 152 1.59 -10.92 12.90
N ALA A 153 0.34 -10.85 13.38
CA ALA A 153 0.03 -10.18 14.63
C ALA A 153 0.64 -10.86 15.85
N TYR A 154 0.75 -12.19 15.85
CA TYR A 154 1.48 -12.92 16.90
C TYR A 154 3.01 -12.71 16.79
N ASN A 155 3.54 -12.59 15.58
CA ASN A 155 4.97 -12.32 15.36
C ASN A 155 5.39 -10.90 15.73
N ASP A 156 4.49 -9.94 15.61
CA ASP A 156 4.73 -8.55 15.97
C ASP A 156 4.66 -8.30 17.50
N LEU A 157 4.35 -9.31 18.31
CA LEU A 157 4.27 -9.18 19.76
C LEU A 157 5.66 -9.03 20.40
N GLU A 158 5.96 -7.83 20.89
CA GLU A 158 7.21 -7.56 21.61
C GLU A 158 7.27 -8.31 22.96
N GLY A 159 8.42 -8.93 23.26
CA GLY A 159 8.67 -9.61 24.54
C GLY A 159 7.94 -10.96 24.71
N MET A 160 7.39 -11.53 23.64
CA MET A 160 6.75 -12.84 23.66
C MET A 160 7.75 -13.98 23.43
N GLU A 161 8.43 -14.41 24.50
CA GLU A 161 9.25 -15.62 24.48
C GLU A 161 8.42 -16.88 24.77
N GLY A 162 8.67 -17.96 24.02
CA GLY A 162 8.11 -19.30 24.27
C GLY A 162 6.82 -19.66 23.52
N LEU A 163 6.19 -18.72 22.80
CA LEU A 163 5.05 -18.99 21.93
C LEU A 163 5.45 -18.82 20.46
N HIS A 164 5.31 -19.88 19.66
CA HIS A 164 5.85 -19.92 18.30
C HIS A 164 4.73 -20.02 17.27
N THR A 165 5.02 -19.47 16.10
CA THR A 165 4.22 -19.66 14.87
C THR A 165 5.08 -20.31 13.80
N LEU A 166 4.42 -20.96 12.85
CA LEU A 166 5.07 -21.48 11.64
C LEU A 166 5.38 -20.35 10.64
N PRO A 167 6.38 -20.52 9.76
CA PRO A 167 6.51 -19.66 8.60
C PRO A 167 5.28 -19.82 7.71
N THR A 168 4.71 -18.72 7.23
CA THR A 168 3.47 -18.73 6.45
C THR A 168 3.55 -17.72 5.31
N ALA A 169 3.14 -18.13 4.12
CA ALA A 169 2.98 -17.28 2.95
C ALA A 169 1.73 -17.68 2.16
N ILE A 170 1.27 -16.77 1.32
CA ILE A 170 0.18 -16.99 0.36
C ILE A 170 0.71 -16.67 -1.01
N VAL A 171 0.48 -17.53 -1.98
CA VAL A 171 0.91 -17.35 -3.36
C VAL A 171 -0.29 -17.38 -4.30
N ASP A 172 -0.35 -16.38 -5.17
CA ASP A 172 -1.30 -16.28 -6.28
C ASP A 172 -0.55 -16.56 -7.59
N TYR A 173 -0.90 -17.62 -8.32
CA TYR A 173 -0.28 -17.98 -9.60
C TYR A 173 -1.30 -18.61 -10.55
N ARG A 174 -1.37 -18.13 -11.81
CA ARG A 174 -2.30 -18.59 -12.87
C ARG A 174 -3.76 -18.76 -12.41
N GLY A 175 -4.25 -17.83 -11.59
CA GLY A 175 -5.64 -17.86 -11.09
C GLY A 175 -5.88 -18.77 -9.87
N VAL A 176 -4.88 -19.55 -9.45
CA VAL A 176 -4.91 -20.39 -8.26
C VAL A 176 -4.26 -19.64 -7.09
N ARG A 177 -4.90 -19.72 -5.92
CA ARG A 177 -4.31 -19.25 -4.66
C ARG A 177 -4.01 -20.44 -3.75
N MET A 178 -2.79 -20.48 -3.23
CA MET A 178 -2.35 -21.46 -2.24
C MET A 178 -1.82 -20.78 -0.97
N SER A 179 -2.11 -21.39 0.17
CA SER A 179 -1.41 -21.19 1.43
C SER A 179 -0.17 -22.08 1.44
N ALA A 180 0.95 -21.54 1.91
CA ALA A 180 2.20 -22.27 2.09
C ALA A 180 2.68 -22.10 3.53
N GLN A 181 2.95 -23.19 4.21
CA GLN A 181 3.42 -23.22 5.59
C GLN A 181 4.65 -24.12 5.72
N GLY A 182 5.51 -23.83 6.69
CA GLY A 182 6.52 -24.80 7.14
C GLY A 182 5.85 -25.97 7.84
N LEU A 183 6.52 -27.12 7.90
CA LEU A 183 6.00 -28.30 8.58
C LEU A 183 6.07 -28.11 10.09
N ALA A 184 4.98 -28.41 10.80
CA ALA A 184 5.02 -28.41 12.26
C ALA A 184 5.72 -29.67 12.78
N PRO A 185 6.58 -29.57 13.82
CA PRO A 185 7.34 -30.71 14.32
C PRO A 185 6.44 -31.83 14.86
N GLY A 186 6.55 -33.04 14.31
CA GLY A 186 5.91 -34.25 14.83
C GLY A 186 4.52 -34.60 14.27
N LEU A 187 4.06 -33.94 13.20
CA LEU A 187 2.73 -34.19 12.59
C LEU A 187 2.67 -35.35 11.58
N GLU A 188 3.75 -36.11 11.36
CA GLU A 188 3.83 -37.15 10.33
C GLU A 188 3.10 -38.48 10.62
N GLY A 189 2.15 -38.52 11.57
CA GLY A 189 1.37 -39.75 11.74
C GLY A 189 0.36 -39.83 12.88
N THR A 190 0.29 -38.86 13.78
CA THR A 190 -0.74 -38.80 14.83
C THR A 190 -0.72 -37.41 15.47
N LEU A 191 -1.88 -36.87 15.88
CA LEU A 191 -1.99 -35.62 16.66
C LEU A 191 -1.37 -35.81 18.07
N PHE A 192 -0.07 -36.01 18.15
CA PHE A 192 0.66 -35.90 19.41
C PHE A 192 0.64 -34.43 19.84
N GLY A 193 0.17 -34.17 21.06
CA GLY A 193 0.41 -32.89 21.73
C GLY A 193 -0.59 -31.76 21.48
N LEU A 194 -1.83 -32.01 21.03
CA LEU A 194 -2.88 -30.97 21.03
C LEU A 194 -3.22 -30.58 22.49
N LEU A 195 -2.87 -29.36 22.89
CA LEU A 195 -3.01 -28.85 24.27
C LEU A 195 -4.15 -27.83 24.43
N TYR A 196 -4.55 -27.18 23.33
CA TYR A 196 -5.49 -26.06 23.37
C TYR A 196 -6.38 -26.02 22.12
N GLY A 197 -7.61 -25.55 22.28
CA GLY A 197 -8.65 -25.48 21.24
C GLY A 197 -9.91 -26.24 21.64
N VAL A 198 -10.99 -26.09 20.86
CA VAL A 198 -12.27 -26.79 21.13
C VAL A 198 -12.13 -28.31 21.01
N ASN A 199 -11.20 -28.76 20.17
CA ASN A 199 -10.92 -30.18 19.97
C ASN A 199 -9.96 -30.77 21.02
N ALA A 200 -9.26 -29.91 21.77
CA ALA A 200 -8.41 -30.33 22.87
C ALA A 200 -9.33 -30.72 24.05
N GLY A 201 -9.44 -32.02 24.32
CA GLY A 201 -10.25 -32.52 25.45
C GLY A 201 -9.83 -31.90 26.80
N PRO A 202 -10.55 -32.21 27.90
CA PRO A 202 -10.37 -31.57 29.21
C PRO A 202 -9.06 -31.96 29.95
N GLN A 203 -8.03 -32.44 29.26
CA GLN A 203 -6.79 -32.89 29.88
C GLN A 203 -5.96 -31.69 30.35
N GLU A 204 -5.76 -31.59 31.67
CA GLU A 204 -4.86 -30.61 32.27
C GLU A 204 -3.43 -31.16 32.34
N SER A 205 -2.47 -30.43 31.76
CA SER A 205 -1.04 -30.73 31.83
C SER A 205 -0.24 -29.48 32.25
N ALA A 206 1.01 -29.65 32.69
CA ALA A 206 1.88 -28.53 33.02
C ALA A 206 2.16 -27.65 31.79
N GLN A 207 2.37 -28.28 30.63
CA GLN A 207 2.58 -27.61 29.35
C GLN A 207 1.34 -26.83 28.92
N ARG A 208 0.14 -27.37 29.15
CA ARG A 208 -1.12 -26.66 28.88
C ARG A 208 -1.26 -25.41 29.74
N ARG A 209 -0.91 -25.46 31.02
CA ARG A 209 -0.92 -24.28 31.91
C ARG A 209 0.05 -23.20 31.43
N GLN A 210 1.26 -23.61 31.03
CA GLN A 210 2.25 -22.70 30.44
C GLN A 210 1.72 -22.05 29.15
N LEU A 211 1.14 -22.84 28.24
CA LEU A 211 0.54 -22.35 27.00
C LEU A 211 -0.59 -21.35 27.27
N LEU A 212 -1.49 -21.65 28.21
CA LEU A 212 -2.58 -20.74 28.59
C LEU A 212 -2.05 -19.42 29.16
N ALA A 213 -0.97 -19.44 29.95
CA ALA A 213 -0.34 -18.22 30.46
C ALA A 213 0.24 -17.36 29.31
N LEU A 214 0.89 -18.00 28.33
CA LEU A 214 1.41 -17.32 27.14
C LEU A 214 0.28 -16.76 26.27
N LEU A 215 -0.79 -17.52 26.04
CA LEU A 215 -1.96 -17.07 25.29
C LEU A 215 -2.70 -15.94 26.00
N ALA A 216 -2.78 -15.94 27.34
CA ALA A 216 -3.36 -14.84 28.10
C ALA A 216 -2.54 -13.55 27.96
N ARG A 217 -1.20 -13.64 27.93
CA ARG A 217 -0.31 -12.50 27.67
C ARG A 217 -0.48 -11.99 26.23
N ALA A 218 -0.52 -12.88 25.25
CA ALA A 218 -0.78 -12.54 23.85
C ALA A 218 -2.15 -11.88 23.65
N ALA A 219 -3.19 -12.44 24.27
CA ALA A 219 -4.56 -11.91 24.20
C ALA A 219 -4.64 -10.49 24.74
N LYS A 220 -3.93 -10.18 25.83
CA LYS A 220 -3.85 -8.81 26.36
C LYS A 220 -3.25 -7.85 25.33
N SER A 221 -2.12 -8.19 24.72
CA SER A 221 -1.46 -7.35 23.72
C SER A 221 -2.28 -7.19 22.43
N LEU A 222 -3.01 -8.22 22.02
CA LEU A 222 -3.89 -8.20 20.84
C LEU A 222 -5.30 -7.64 21.13
N CYS A 223 -5.56 -7.17 22.35
CA CYS A 223 -6.88 -6.70 22.79
C CYS A 223 -8.00 -7.75 22.62
N ILE A 224 -7.68 -9.03 22.87
CA ILE A 224 -8.61 -10.17 22.82
C ILE A 224 -9.16 -10.44 24.24
N GLN A 225 -10.48 -10.56 24.35
CA GLN A 225 -11.17 -10.88 25.60
C GLN A 225 -11.20 -12.40 25.83
N ARG A 226 -10.93 -12.83 27.07
CA ARG A 226 -11.20 -14.20 27.51
C ARG A 226 -12.71 -14.44 27.50
N HIS A 227 -13.14 -15.54 26.91
CA HIS A 227 -14.55 -15.90 26.81
C HIS A 227 -14.71 -17.42 26.83
N VAL A 228 -15.93 -17.90 26.99
CA VAL A 228 -16.25 -19.33 27.05
C VAL A 228 -17.18 -19.69 25.91
N VAL A 229 -16.88 -20.79 25.22
CA VAL A 229 -17.72 -21.33 24.14
C VAL A 229 -18.23 -22.71 24.50
N VAL A 230 -19.40 -23.08 23.98
CA VAL A 230 -19.94 -24.43 24.10
C VAL A 230 -19.41 -25.27 22.94
N ALA A 231 -18.62 -26.30 23.25
CA ALA A 231 -18.10 -27.23 22.26
C ALA A 231 -19.24 -28.10 21.65
N PRO A 232 -19.04 -28.73 20.48
CA PRO A 232 -20.05 -29.63 19.89
C PRO A 232 -20.51 -30.77 20.81
N LYS A 233 -19.65 -31.18 21.76
CA LYS A 233 -19.94 -32.20 22.77
C LYS A 233 -20.63 -31.64 24.04
N GLY A 234 -21.10 -30.39 24.01
CA GLY A 234 -21.85 -29.73 25.09
C GLY A 234 -21.04 -29.22 26.29
N HIS A 235 -19.72 -29.42 26.32
CA HIS A 235 -18.87 -28.91 27.40
C HIS A 235 -18.41 -27.48 27.14
N GLN A 236 -18.15 -26.73 28.21
CA GLN A 236 -17.69 -25.34 28.15
C GLN A 236 -16.16 -25.28 28.03
N VAL A 237 -15.66 -24.50 27.07
CA VAL A 237 -14.24 -24.34 26.80
C VAL A 237 -13.85 -22.86 26.95
N PRO A 238 -13.01 -22.50 27.94
CA PRO A 238 -12.48 -21.15 28.05
C PRO A 238 -11.39 -20.92 26.99
N LEU A 239 -11.50 -19.82 26.25
CA LEU A 239 -10.60 -19.44 25.19
C LEU A 239 -9.98 -18.06 25.43
N PHE A 240 -8.73 -17.92 25.01
CA PHE A 240 -7.97 -16.66 24.91
C PHE A 240 -7.74 -16.24 23.44
N THR A 241 -8.29 -17.01 22.50
CA THR A 241 -8.12 -16.87 21.04
C THR A 241 -9.48 -17.08 20.36
N SER A 242 -9.51 -17.09 19.03
CA SER A 242 -10.68 -17.60 18.30
C SER A 242 -10.90 -19.09 18.51
N VAL A 243 -12.11 -19.54 18.19
CA VAL A 243 -12.56 -20.93 18.29
C VAL A 243 -11.77 -21.88 17.37
N ASP A 244 -11.23 -21.38 16.26
CA ASP A 244 -10.43 -22.18 15.31
C ASP A 244 -9.04 -22.49 15.83
N ALA A 245 -8.49 -21.60 16.67
CA ALA A 245 -7.08 -21.64 16.97
C ALA A 245 -6.73 -22.88 17.79
N GLN A 246 -5.68 -23.56 17.35
CA GLN A 246 -5.17 -24.76 18.00
C GLN A 246 -3.83 -24.44 18.63
N GLY A 247 -3.60 -24.98 19.82
CA GLY A 247 -2.29 -24.90 20.46
C GLY A 247 -1.71 -26.30 20.63
N LEU A 248 -0.47 -26.48 20.22
CA LEU A 248 0.20 -27.77 20.21
C LEU A 248 1.60 -27.70 20.82
N LEU A 249 2.06 -28.83 21.33
CA LEU A 249 3.44 -29.06 21.73
C LEU A 249 4.15 -29.78 20.58
N GLY A 250 5.12 -29.12 19.97
CA GLY A 250 5.94 -29.72 18.92
C GLY A 250 6.88 -30.79 19.46
N ALA A 251 7.32 -31.70 18.59
CA ALA A 251 8.34 -32.71 18.92
C ALA A 251 9.69 -32.10 19.34
N ASP A 252 9.94 -30.84 18.96
CA ASP A 252 11.08 -30.01 19.41
C ASP A 252 10.93 -29.47 20.84
N GLY A 253 9.80 -29.75 21.51
CA GLY A 253 9.49 -29.26 22.85
C GLY A 253 8.97 -27.82 22.88
N ARG A 254 8.78 -27.16 21.72
CA ARG A 254 8.28 -25.79 21.65
C ARG A 254 6.75 -25.76 21.59
N LEU A 255 6.16 -24.69 22.12
CA LEU A 255 4.71 -24.46 22.09
C LEU A 255 4.33 -23.63 20.86
N TYR A 256 3.37 -24.12 20.07
CA TYR A 256 2.91 -23.49 18.85
C TYR A 256 1.45 -23.09 18.91
N VAL A 257 1.09 -22.03 18.18
CA VAL A 257 -0.30 -21.63 17.92
C VAL A 257 -0.57 -21.61 16.42
N LEU A 258 -1.63 -22.29 16.00
CA LEU A 258 -2.06 -22.47 14.61
C LEU A 258 -3.50 -21.99 14.41
N ASP A 259 -3.98 -22.04 13.15
CA ASP A 259 -5.37 -21.77 12.75
C ASP A 259 -5.89 -20.38 13.19
N LEU A 260 -5.07 -19.36 12.97
CA LEU A 260 -5.31 -17.98 13.42
C LEU A 260 -6.29 -17.16 12.55
N VAL A 261 -7.23 -17.83 11.87
CA VAL A 261 -8.13 -17.23 10.86
C VAL A 261 -9.04 -16.14 11.46
N ARG A 262 -9.62 -16.38 12.64
CA ARG A 262 -10.57 -15.45 13.30
C ARG A 262 -9.93 -14.63 14.42
N THR A 263 -8.61 -14.36 14.37
CA THR A 263 -7.89 -13.61 15.43
C THR A 263 -8.51 -12.24 15.74
N PHE A 264 -8.98 -11.51 14.72
CA PHE A 264 -9.54 -10.16 14.89
C PHE A 264 -11.08 -10.18 15.01
N PRO A 265 -11.67 -9.18 15.69
CA PRO A 265 -13.11 -9.11 15.88
C PRO A 265 -13.91 -9.01 14.58
N ALA A 266 -15.15 -9.51 14.60
CA ALA A 266 -16.06 -9.43 13.46
C ALA A 266 -16.49 -7.99 13.15
N ASP A 267 -16.70 -7.71 11.87
CA ASP A 267 -17.17 -6.44 11.35
C ASP A 267 -18.70 -6.48 11.24
N ALA A 268 -19.38 -5.95 12.27
CA ALA A 268 -20.84 -6.03 12.40
C ALA A 268 -21.62 -5.42 11.22
N ASN A 269 -21.01 -4.51 10.46
CA ASN A 269 -21.63 -3.94 9.26
C ASN A 269 -21.86 -4.97 8.14
N PHE A 270 -21.20 -6.14 8.21
CA PHE A 270 -21.28 -7.20 7.20
C PHE A 270 -21.69 -8.56 7.78
N CYS A 271 -22.26 -8.57 8.98
CA CYS A 271 -22.79 -9.76 9.65
C CYS A 271 -24.32 -9.65 9.70
N PRO A 272 -25.06 -10.38 8.84
CA PRO A 272 -26.51 -10.28 8.78
C PRO A 272 -27.16 -11.11 9.91
N GLU A 273 -27.15 -10.60 11.13
CA GLU A 273 -27.93 -11.15 12.25
C GLU A 273 -28.82 -10.03 12.81
N ASN A 274 -30.13 -10.09 12.51
CA ASN A 274 -31.26 -9.32 13.09
C ASN A 274 -31.02 -7.82 13.45
N TYR A 275 -30.06 -7.18 12.79
CA TYR A 275 -29.76 -5.77 12.96
C TYR A 275 -30.47 -5.03 11.83
N HIS A 276 -31.39 -4.14 12.18
CA HIS A 276 -31.97 -3.19 11.23
C HIS A 276 -31.54 -1.81 11.71
N ALA A 277 -30.56 -1.21 11.03
CA ALA A 277 -30.25 0.20 11.18
C ALA A 277 -30.84 0.99 10.00
N ASP A 278 -31.35 2.20 10.28
CA ASP A 278 -31.91 3.11 9.27
C ASP A 278 -30.89 3.54 8.20
N SER A 279 -29.60 3.26 8.42
CA SER A 279 -28.48 3.61 7.54
C SER A 279 -28.23 2.62 6.39
N GLY A 280 -29.04 1.57 6.25
CA GLY A 280 -28.89 0.53 5.22
C GLY A 280 -27.78 -0.48 5.53
N LEU A 281 -27.41 -0.63 6.81
CA LEU A 281 -26.52 -1.67 7.36
C LEU A 281 -27.29 -2.49 8.40
N PRO A 282 -26.94 -3.77 8.61
CA PRO A 282 -25.83 -4.53 8.04
C PRO A 282 -26.12 -4.98 6.60
N LYS A 283 -25.07 -5.26 5.83
CA LYS A 283 -25.17 -5.73 4.45
C LYS A 283 -24.61 -7.14 4.31
N SER A 284 -25.23 -7.94 3.45
CA SER A 284 -24.61 -9.19 3.02
C SER A 284 -23.31 -8.89 2.27
N PHE A 285 -22.27 -9.67 2.53
CA PHE A 285 -21.01 -9.61 1.83
C PHE A 285 -20.76 -10.96 1.13
N PRO A 286 -20.04 -11.01 0.00
CA PRO A 286 -19.80 -12.26 -0.72
C PRO A 286 -19.09 -13.38 0.07
N HIS A 287 -18.62 -13.12 1.29
CA HIS A 287 -18.07 -14.12 2.20
C HIS A 287 -18.35 -13.76 3.67
N GLY A 288 -18.48 -14.75 4.56
CA GLY A 288 -18.78 -14.54 5.99
C GLY A 288 -17.61 -14.06 6.87
N LEU A 289 -16.38 -14.05 6.35
CA LEU A 289 -15.16 -13.73 7.13
C LEU A 289 -14.81 -12.23 7.15
N CYS A 290 -15.77 -11.39 7.50
CA CYS A 290 -15.57 -9.94 7.60
C CYS A 290 -15.02 -9.54 8.97
N ARG A 291 -13.72 -9.25 9.06
CA ARG A 291 -13.04 -8.86 10.32
C ARG A 291 -12.54 -7.41 10.37
N LEU A 292 -12.66 -6.76 11.52
CA LEU A 292 -12.10 -5.44 11.79
C LEU A 292 -10.57 -5.48 11.76
N ARG A 293 -9.97 -4.34 11.42
CA ARG A 293 -8.52 -4.20 11.36
C ARG A 293 -7.93 -3.88 12.74
N PRO A 294 -6.72 -4.35 13.09
CA PRO A 294 -6.08 -3.99 14.36
C PRO A 294 -5.89 -2.48 14.51
N GLU A 295 -5.56 -1.78 13.41
CA GLU A 295 -5.41 -0.32 13.42
C GLU A 295 -6.73 0.39 13.78
N LEU A 296 -7.88 -0.16 13.34
CA LEU A 296 -9.20 0.36 13.73
C LEU A 296 -9.50 0.09 15.21
N VAL A 297 -9.20 -1.12 15.67
CA VAL A 297 -9.44 -1.52 17.06
C VAL A 297 -8.67 -0.60 17.99
N GLN A 298 -7.40 -0.31 17.70
CA GLN A 298 -6.59 0.65 18.46
C GLN A 298 -7.18 2.07 18.41
N ALA A 299 -7.54 2.57 17.22
CA ALA A 299 -8.14 3.89 17.07
C ALA A 299 -9.48 4.02 17.81
N PHE A 300 -10.29 2.97 17.82
CA PHE A 300 -11.57 2.95 18.52
C PHE A 300 -11.40 2.86 20.03
N ILE A 301 -10.46 2.05 20.53
CA ILE A 301 -10.10 2.02 21.96
C ILE A 301 -9.62 3.41 22.41
N GLN A 302 -8.79 4.08 21.61
CA GLN A 302 -8.34 5.44 21.90
C GLN A 302 -9.51 6.44 21.92
N HIS A 303 -10.45 6.34 20.96
CA HIS A 303 -11.64 7.17 20.95
C HIS A 303 -12.50 6.96 22.21
N LYS A 304 -12.70 5.70 22.62
CA LYS A 304 -13.43 5.33 23.84
C LYS A 304 -12.71 5.79 25.12
N HIS A 305 -11.39 5.76 25.13
CA HIS A 305 -10.60 6.30 26.23
C HIS A 305 -10.78 7.83 26.36
N CYS A 306 -10.82 8.56 25.23
CA CYS A 306 -11.12 10.00 25.26
C CYS A 306 -12.54 10.27 25.79
N GLN A 307 -13.54 9.49 25.38
CA GLN A 307 -14.90 9.58 25.91
C GLN A 307 -14.93 9.29 27.41
N PHE A 308 -14.25 8.25 27.87
CA PHE A 308 -14.11 7.92 29.28
C PHE A 308 -13.53 9.10 30.08
N ALA A 309 -12.43 9.68 29.62
CA ALA A 309 -11.80 10.82 30.27
C ALA A 309 -12.68 12.09 30.28
N GLN A 310 -13.52 12.28 29.26
CA GLN A 310 -14.52 13.34 29.22
C GLN A 310 -15.64 13.08 30.24
N ARG A 311 -16.21 11.87 30.27
CA ARG A 311 -17.26 11.48 31.22
C ARG A 311 -16.82 11.60 32.67
N VAL A 312 -15.62 11.10 33.00
CA VAL A 312 -15.08 11.21 34.36
C VAL A 312 -14.98 12.68 34.77
N ARG A 313 -14.53 13.55 33.87
CA ARG A 313 -14.43 15.00 34.14
C ARG A 313 -15.80 15.63 34.35
N GLU A 314 -16.74 15.39 33.44
CA GLU A 314 -18.13 15.89 33.54
C GLU A 314 -18.75 15.49 34.89
N THR A 315 -18.62 14.21 35.27
CA THR A 315 -19.20 13.70 36.53
C THR A 315 -18.50 14.25 37.77
N LEU A 316 -17.20 14.56 37.70
CA LEU A 316 -16.46 15.19 38.80
C LEU A 316 -16.80 16.67 38.94
N ASP A 317 -16.99 17.37 37.83
CA ASP A 317 -17.39 18.79 37.80
C ASP A 317 -18.82 18.96 38.37
N GLU A 318 -19.74 18.05 38.05
CA GLU A 318 -21.09 18.01 38.65
C GLU A 318 -21.08 17.75 40.17
N ASN A 319 -20.01 17.14 40.69
CA ASN A 319 -19.85 16.77 42.09
C ASN A 319 -19.02 17.78 42.94
N GLY A 320 -18.82 19.01 42.45
CA GLY A 320 -18.10 20.07 43.19
C GLY A 320 -16.64 20.28 42.76
N GLY A 321 -16.16 19.56 41.75
CA GLY A 321 -14.83 19.73 41.16
C GLY A 321 -13.74 18.82 41.75
N PHE A 322 -12.61 18.78 41.04
CA PHE A 322 -11.50 17.85 41.34
C PHE A 322 -10.86 18.05 42.73
N GLU A 323 -10.75 19.29 43.20
CA GLU A 323 -10.10 19.63 44.47
C GLU A 323 -10.93 19.22 45.71
N GLU A 324 -12.25 19.36 45.65
CA GLU A 324 -13.15 18.91 46.75
C GLU A 324 -13.25 17.38 46.81
N CYS A 325 -13.23 16.69 45.66
CA CYS A 325 -13.24 15.22 45.63
C CYS A 325 -11.91 14.60 46.09
N ALA A 326 -10.77 15.25 45.85
CA ALA A 326 -9.45 14.75 46.25
C ALA A 326 -9.18 14.86 47.76
N THR A 327 -9.79 15.85 48.43
CA THR A 327 -9.61 16.12 49.86
C THR A 327 -10.52 15.27 50.76
N ALA A 328 -11.60 14.72 50.22
CA ALA A 328 -12.62 13.98 50.97
C ALA A 328 -12.41 12.46 51.09
N CYS A 329 -11.34 11.88 50.52
CA CYS A 329 -11.05 10.43 50.59
C CYS A 329 -12.24 9.56 50.11
N ASP A 330 -12.77 9.88 48.92
CA ASP A 330 -14.20 9.73 48.66
C ASP A 330 -14.62 8.57 47.74
N SER A 331 -15.73 7.89 48.11
CA SER A 331 -16.42 6.92 47.26
C SER A 331 -16.98 7.55 45.98
N ARG A 332 -17.27 8.84 45.99
CA ARG A 332 -17.86 9.61 44.87
C ARG A 332 -16.96 9.62 43.62
N ALA A 333 -15.65 9.78 43.79
CA ALA A 333 -14.71 9.71 42.66
C ALA A 333 -14.63 8.28 42.08
N THR A 334 -14.66 7.26 42.94
CA THR A 334 -14.68 5.86 42.48
C THR A 334 -16.00 5.49 41.80
N ASP A 335 -17.12 6.08 42.24
CA ASP A 335 -18.44 5.88 41.64
C ASP A 335 -18.55 6.59 40.28
N ALA A 336 -17.96 7.78 40.13
CA ALA A 336 -17.83 8.47 38.85
C ALA A 336 -17.01 7.65 37.84
N VAL A 337 -15.87 7.09 38.27
CA VAL A 337 -15.06 6.18 37.44
C VAL A 337 -15.85 4.94 37.06
N ARG A 338 -16.56 4.31 38.01
CA ARG A 338 -17.38 3.11 37.75
C ARG A 338 -18.51 3.40 36.75
N ALA A 339 -19.20 4.54 36.90
CA ALA A 339 -20.26 4.96 35.99
C ALA A 339 -19.71 5.21 34.58
N ALA A 340 -18.58 5.92 34.47
CA ALA A 340 -17.91 6.16 33.20
C ALA A 340 -17.43 4.86 32.54
N CYS A 341 -16.85 3.93 33.30
CA CYS A 341 -16.45 2.61 32.82
C CYS A 341 -17.64 1.83 32.25
N LYS A 342 -18.79 1.86 32.92
CA LYS A 342 -20.02 1.19 32.47
C LYS A 342 -20.60 1.83 31.21
N ASP A 343 -20.56 3.16 31.09
CA ASP A 343 -21.07 3.90 29.92
C ASP A 343 -20.27 3.57 28.64
N VAL A 344 -18.94 3.61 28.74
CA VAL A 344 -18.04 3.36 27.59
C VAL A 344 -17.89 1.88 27.25
N GLY A 345 -18.35 0.97 28.13
CA GLY A 345 -18.25 -0.48 27.95
C GLY A 345 -16.89 -1.06 28.30
N SER A 346 -16.23 -0.52 29.32
CA SER A 346 -15.01 -1.10 29.90
C SER A 346 -15.29 -2.49 30.49
N ILE A 347 -14.32 -3.40 30.41
CA ILE A 347 -14.38 -4.73 31.04
C ILE A 347 -14.16 -4.61 32.56
N SER A 348 -13.39 -3.61 32.98
CA SER A 348 -13.13 -3.31 34.39
C SER A 348 -13.90 -2.08 34.84
N ASP A 349 -14.43 -2.16 36.06
CA ASP A 349 -15.17 -1.10 36.75
C ASP A 349 -14.27 -0.04 37.40
N THR A 350 -12.95 -0.29 37.47
CA THR A 350 -11.99 0.58 38.18
C THR A 350 -10.98 1.24 37.28
N ILE A 351 -10.64 0.62 36.15
CA ILE A 351 -9.66 1.10 35.19
C ILE A 351 -10.27 0.93 33.81
N PHE A 352 -10.08 1.91 32.93
CA PHE A 352 -10.47 1.75 31.54
C PHE A 352 -9.67 0.60 30.90
N GLU A 353 -10.36 -0.48 30.56
CA GLU A 353 -9.78 -1.61 29.85
C GLU A 353 -10.79 -2.15 28.85
N MET A 354 -10.38 -2.23 27.59
CA MET A 354 -11.26 -2.61 26.49
C MET A 354 -10.60 -3.70 25.63
N ARG A 355 -11.27 -4.85 25.54
CA ARG A 355 -10.85 -6.00 24.74
C ARG A 355 -12.08 -6.57 24.03
N PHE A 356 -11.84 -7.32 22.96
CA PHE A 356 -12.89 -7.81 22.07
C PHE A 356 -12.95 -9.33 22.04
N ASN A 357 -14.15 -9.88 22.05
CA ASN A 357 -14.38 -11.30 21.81
C ASN A 357 -14.43 -11.58 20.29
N PRO A 358 -13.46 -12.31 19.72
CA PRO A 358 -13.40 -12.57 18.27
C PRO A 358 -14.51 -13.49 17.76
N ASN A 359 -15.16 -14.26 18.63
CA ASN A 359 -16.17 -15.26 18.24
C ASN A 359 -17.60 -14.71 18.22
N VAL A 360 -17.81 -13.45 18.62
CA VAL A 360 -19.11 -12.77 18.45
C VAL A 360 -19.38 -12.60 16.95
N PHE A 361 -20.63 -12.78 16.52
CA PHE A 361 -21.06 -12.86 15.10
C PHE A 361 -20.35 -13.95 14.28
N SER A 362 -19.96 -15.05 14.92
CA SER A 362 -19.23 -16.15 14.26
C SER A 362 -19.97 -17.49 14.27
N GLY A 363 -21.28 -17.49 14.56
CA GLY A 363 -22.12 -18.69 14.62
C GLY A 363 -21.79 -19.65 15.78
N VAL A 364 -21.10 -19.15 16.82
CA VAL A 364 -20.68 -19.96 17.98
C VAL A 364 -21.71 -19.82 19.12
N LEU A 365 -21.97 -20.92 19.83
CA LEU A 365 -22.85 -20.94 21.00
C LEU A 365 -22.09 -20.49 22.26
N PHE A 366 -22.62 -19.47 22.94
CA PHE A 366 -22.13 -18.99 24.22
C PHE A 366 -22.98 -19.54 25.37
N PRO A 367 -22.39 -19.84 26.55
CA PRO A 367 -23.16 -20.28 27.70
C PRO A 367 -24.05 -19.14 28.23
N PRO A 368 -25.23 -19.45 28.82
CA PRO A 368 -26.14 -18.43 29.33
C PRO A 368 -25.52 -17.56 30.43
N SER A 369 -24.50 -18.06 31.13
CA SER A 369 -23.73 -17.32 32.13
C SER A 369 -22.97 -16.12 31.55
N GLU A 370 -22.63 -16.12 30.26
CA GLU A 370 -21.91 -15.03 29.58
C GLU A 370 -22.83 -14.12 28.75
N SER A 371 -24.16 -14.22 28.92
CA SER A 371 -25.14 -13.47 28.11
C SER A 371 -24.94 -11.96 28.18
N GLU A 372 -24.76 -11.38 29.38
CA GLU A 372 -24.56 -9.94 29.54
C GLU A 372 -23.24 -9.46 28.91
N SER A 373 -22.15 -10.23 29.07
CA SER A 373 -20.87 -9.92 28.40
C SER A 373 -20.98 -10.04 26.89
N THR A 374 -21.74 -11.00 26.37
CA THR A 374 -21.93 -11.21 24.92
C THR A 374 -22.70 -10.04 24.31
N LYS A 375 -23.80 -9.60 24.96
CA LYS A 375 -24.57 -8.42 24.53
C LYS A 375 -23.73 -7.14 24.54
N LEU A 376 -22.90 -6.94 25.57
CA LEU A 376 -21.97 -5.82 25.63
C LEU A 376 -21.00 -5.83 24.44
N GLN A 377 -20.42 -7.00 24.14
CA GLN A 377 -19.51 -7.16 23.01
C GLN A 377 -20.20 -6.94 21.66
N GLU A 378 -21.43 -7.41 21.47
CA GLU A 378 -22.23 -7.11 20.27
C GLU A 378 -22.43 -5.61 20.09
N ARG A 379 -22.79 -4.89 21.17
CA ARG A 379 -22.93 -3.43 21.15
C ARG A 379 -21.61 -2.76 20.75
N LEU A 380 -20.50 -3.10 21.41
CA LEU A 380 -19.20 -2.50 21.14
C LEU A 380 -18.71 -2.76 19.71
N LEU A 381 -18.96 -3.95 19.17
CA LEU A 381 -18.61 -4.28 17.79
C LEU A 381 -19.46 -3.52 16.77
N ARG A 382 -20.75 -3.29 17.05
CA ARG A 382 -21.62 -2.43 16.23
C ARG A 382 -21.13 -0.98 16.26
N GLU A 383 -20.77 -0.46 17.44
CA GLU A 383 -20.20 0.88 17.58
C GLU A 383 -18.85 1.02 16.85
N ALA A 384 -17.95 0.03 16.98
CA ALA A 384 -16.66 0.01 16.28
C ALA A 384 -16.83 -0.06 14.75
N ALA A 385 -17.80 -0.83 14.27
CA ALA A 385 -18.12 -0.91 12.86
C ALA A 385 -18.72 0.41 12.35
N ALA A 386 -19.62 1.05 13.11
CA ALA A 386 -20.18 2.37 12.78
C ALA A 386 -19.11 3.46 12.78
N PHE A 387 -18.14 3.39 13.68
CA PHE A 387 -17.00 4.33 13.80
C PHE A 387 -16.18 4.43 12.51
N ILE A 388 -16.11 3.37 11.69
CA ILE A 388 -15.48 3.42 10.37
C ILE A 388 -16.15 4.48 9.48
N ILE A 389 -17.48 4.46 9.43
CA ILE A 389 -18.26 5.31 8.53
C ILE A 389 -18.42 6.72 9.09
N THR A 390 -18.63 6.84 10.40
CA THR A 390 -18.93 8.12 11.05
C THR A 390 -17.68 8.96 11.35
N HIS A 391 -16.52 8.33 11.56
CA HIS A 391 -15.30 9.05 11.94
C HIS A 391 -14.12 8.76 10.99
N GLN A 392 -13.78 7.50 10.75
CA GLN A 392 -12.54 7.17 10.02
C GLN A 392 -12.59 7.57 8.54
N ILE A 393 -13.70 7.31 7.83
CA ILE A 393 -13.87 7.71 6.43
C ILE A 393 -13.89 9.24 6.29
N PRO A 394 -14.68 10.01 7.08
CA PRO A 394 -14.60 11.46 7.07
C PRO A 394 -13.19 12.00 7.36
N ALA A 395 -12.51 11.48 8.38
CA ALA A 395 -11.14 11.87 8.70
C ALA A 395 -10.14 11.52 7.58
N PHE A 396 -10.38 10.44 6.82
CA PHE A 396 -9.59 10.12 5.63
C PHE A 396 -9.83 11.11 4.50
N VAL A 397 -11.09 11.50 4.25
CA VAL A 397 -11.44 12.49 3.22
C VAL A 397 -10.82 13.85 3.57
N GLU A 398 -10.95 14.29 4.83
CA GLU A 398 -10.34 15.51 5.34
C GLU A 398 -8.81 15.48 5.23
N TYR A 399 -8.19 14.34 5.56
CA TYR A 399 -6.76 14.16 5.35
C TYR A 399 -6.35 14.35 3.90
N CYS A 400 -7.10 13.82 2.94
CA CYS A 400 -6.77 13.97 1.51
C CYS A 400 -6.94 15.41 0.99
N LEU A 401 -7.74 16.24 1.67
CA LEU A 401 -7.93 17.65 1.33
C LEU A 401 -6.79 18.53 1.81
N HIS A 402 -6.29 18.28 3.02
CA HIS A 402 -5.29 19.14 3.67
C HIS A 402 -3.87 18.62 3.54
N SER A 403 -3.67 17.31 3.36
CA SER A 403 -2.35 16.71 3.29
C SER A 403 -1.76 16.81 1.90
N ASN A 404 -0.51 17.30 1.82
CA ASN A 404 0.32 17.19 0.62
C ASN A 404 0.82 15.74 0.37
N GLU A 405 0.60 14.82 1.32
CA GLU A 405 0.90 13.39 1.21
C GLU A 405 -0.36 12.57 0.92
N ALA A 406 -1.24 13.12 0.07
CA ALA A 406 -2.40 12.41 -0.43
C ALA A 406 -1.97 11.13 -1.18
N PRO A 407 -2.78 10.05 -1.13
CA PRO A 407 -2.50 8.83 -1.87
C PRO A 407 -2.25 9.09 -3.37
N MET A 408 -1.10 8.65 -3.86
CA MET A 408 -0.70 8.80 -5.25
C MET A 408 -1.36 7.74 -6.14
N ASP A 409 -1.23 6.46 -5.77
CA ASP A 409 -1.74 5.30 -6.53
C ASP A 409 -2.59 4.35 -5.66
N GLY A 410 -3.09 3.27 -6.26
CA GLY A 410 -3.86 2.24 -5.55
C GLY A 410 -3.10 1.58 -4.38
N ALA A 411 -1.77 1.42 -4.49
CA ALA A 411 -0.95 0.88 -3.40
C ALA A 411 -0.87 1.84 -2.21
N SER A 412 -0.63 3.12 -2.47
CA SER A 412 -0.58 4.20 -1.47
C SER A 412 -1.96 4.44 -0.86
N LEU A 413 -3.03 4.36 -1.66
CA LEU A 413 -4.43 4.47 -1.22
C LEU A 413 -4.77 3.35 -0.24
N LYS A 414 -4.45 2.10 -0.61
CA LYS A 414 -4.61 0.95 0.28
C LYS A 414 -3.85 1.16 1.60
N GLN A 415 -2.62 1.65 1.55
CA GLN A 415 -1.84 1.91 2.76
C GLN A 415 -2.48 2.98 3.64
N ALA A 416 -2.87 4.12 3.08
CA ALA A 416 -3.48 5.23 3.81
C ALA A 416 -4.83 4.86 4.45
N LEU A 417 -5.64 4.04 3.77
CA LEU A 417 -6.88 3.48 4.32
C LEU A 417 -6.59 2.48 5.46
N HIS A 418 -5.64 1.56 5.25
CA HIS A 418 -5.27 0.57 6.25
C HIS A 418 -4.68 1.18 7.53
N GLN A 419 -3.86 2.23 7.41
CA GLN A 419 -3.31 2.96 8.57
C GLN A 419 -4.40 3.58 9.46
N ARG A 420 -5.57 3.89 8.88
CA ARG A 420 -6.78 4.35 9.61
C ARG A 420 -7.73 3.21 9.98
N GLY A 421 -7.32 1.97 9.76
CA GLY A 421 -8.16 0.80 10.04
C GLY A 421 -9.31 0.58 9.05
N ILE A 422 -9.38 1.34 7.95
CA ILE A 422 -10.43 1.20 6.93
C ILE A 422 -10.07 0.01 6.03
N ASN A 423 -10.96 -0.97 5.94
CA ASN A 423 -10.81 -2.10 5.03
C ASN A 423 -11.25 -1.71 3.60
N LEU A 424 -10.59 -2.25 2.57
CA LEU A 424 -10.92 -1.98 1.17
C LEU A 424 -12.36 -2.35 0.77
N ARG A 425 -13.08 -3.17 1.54
CA ARG A 425 -14.53 -3.37 1.33
C ARG A 425 -15.33 -2.06 1.44
N TYR A 426 -14.81 -1.04 2.12
CA TYR A 426 -15.44 0.26 2.28
C TYR A 426 -15.16 1.25 1.13
N LEU A 427 -14.45 0.86 0.06
CA LEU A 427 -14.16 1.78 -1.06
C LEU A 427 -15.43 2.41 -1.66
N GLY A 428 -16.55 1.68 -1.68
CA GLY A 428 -17.84 2.25 -2.09
C GLY A 428 -18.40 3.33 -1.15
N HIS A 429 -18.19 3.18 0.16
CA HIS A 429 -18.55 4.20 1.14
C HIS A 429 -17.62 5.43 1.05
N VAL A 430 -16.34 5.22 0.74
CA VAL A 430 -15.38 6.31 0.49
C VAL A 430 -15.81 7.13 -0.72
N ILE A 431 -16.19 6.49 -1.84
CA ILE A 431 -16.73 7.22 -3.01
C ILE A 431 -17.98 7.99 -2.63
N LYS A 432 -18.94 7.36 -1.94
CA LYS A 432 -20.17 8.03 -1.52
C LYS A 432 -19.88 9.27 -0.65
N ALA A 433 -18.96 9.15 0.30
CA ALA A 433 -18.54 10.26 1.16
C ALA A 433 -17.89 11.40 0.36
N ILE A 434 -17.05 11.09 -0.63
CA ILE A 434 -16.44 12.10 -1.50
C ILE A 434 -17.50 12.76 -2.39
N SER A 435 -18.41 11.98 -2.98
CA SER A 435 -19.49 12.50 -3.84
C SER A 435 -20.47 13.41 -3.10
N GLN A 436 -20.65 13.19 -1.80
CA GLN A 436 -21.48 14.02 -0.91
C GLN A 436 -20.74 15.27 -0.39
N SER A 437 -19.42 15.34 -0.53
CA SER A 437 -18.63 16.49 -0.11
C SER A 437 -18.77 17.65 -1.10
N GLU A 438 -18.89 18.88 -0.58
CA GLU A 438 -18.85 20.10 -1.39
C GLU A 438 -17.53 20.27 -2.16
N GLN A 439 -16.45 19.65 -1.66
CA GLN A 439 -15.10 19.75 -2.22
C GLN A 439 -14.74 18.58 -3.16
N LYS A 440 -15.73 17.87 -3.70
CA LYS A 440 -15.54 16.69 -4.58
C LYS A 440 -14.59 16.95 -5.76
N GLU A 441 -14.60 18.16 -6.33
CA GLU A 441 -13.74 18.51 -7.46
C GLU A 441 -12.25 18.54 -7.07
N ARG A 442 -11.93 18.95 -5.84
CA ARG A 442 -10.56 18.91 -5.31
C ARG A 442 -10.09 17.47 -5.05
N LEU A 443 -11.02 16.59 -4.76
CA LEU A 443 -10.77 15.17 -4.49
C LEU A 443 -10.87 14.27 -5.72
N ARG A 444 -11.04 14.83 -6.93
CA ARG A 444 -11.18 14.04 -8.16
C ARG A 444 -10.04 13.05 -8.40
N HIS A 445 -8.80 13.40 -8.00
CA HIS A 445 -7.64 12.51 -8.10
C HIS A 445 -7.75 11.28 -7.17
N ILE A 446 -8.38 11.44 -6.00
CA ILE A 446 -8.69 10.35 -5.07
C ILE A 446 -9.85 9.51 -5.62
N THR A 447 -10.92 10.14 -6.11
CA THR A 447 -12.05 9.44 -6.76
C THR A 447 -11.55 8.56 -7.90
N ARG A 448 -10.70 9.11 -8.77
CA ARG A 448 -10.05 8.36 -9.85
C ARG A 448 -9.29 7.14 -9.34
N SER A 449 -8.49 7.30 -8.28
CA SER A 449 -7.70 6.21 -7.69
C SER A 449 -8.58 5.14 -7.04
N VAL A 450 -9.67 5.54 -6.37
CA VAL A 450 -10.62 4.61 -5.75
C VAL A 450 -11.38 3.82 -6.83
N ILE A 451 -11.87 4.48 -7.88
CA ILE A 451 -12.54 3.83 -9.01
C ILE A 451 -11.58 2.88 -9.74
N GLY A 452 -10.34 3.32 -10.01
CA GLY A 452 -9.30 2.46 -10.60
C GLY A 452 -9.03 1.20 -9.78
N GLU A 453 -8.87 1.34 -8.45
CA GLU A 453 -8.65 0.20 -7.56
C GLU A 453 -9.88 -0.73 -7.50
N ILE A 454 -11.11 -0.20 -7.48
CA ILE A 454 -12.33 -1.01 -7.55
C ILE A 454 -12.36 -1.83 -8.84
N PHE A 455 -12.21 -1.16 -9.98
CA PHE A 455 -12.21 -1.78 -11.30
C PHE A 455 -11.15 -2.87 -11.39
N MET A 456 -9.89 -2.55 -11.08
CA MET A 456 -8.76 -3.49 -11.17
C MET A 456 -8.89 -4.68 -10.22
N ARG A 457 -9.48 -4.50 -9.03
CA ARG A 457 -9.73 -5.62 -8.11
C ARG A 457 -10.82 -6.55 -8.61
N SER A 458 -11.89 -6.01 -9.17
CA SER A 458 -12.96 -6.79 -9.78
C SER A 458 -12.45 -7.52 -11.03
N THR A 459 -11.75 -6.82 -11.92
CA THR A 459 -11.07 -7.41 -13.08
C THR A 459 -10.13 -8.54 -12.67
N ARG A 460 -9.30 -8.36 -11.64
CA ARG A 460 -8.41 -9.42 -11.14
C ARG A 460 -9.18 -10.66 -10.71
N ARG A 461 -10.32 -10.51 -10.02
CA ARG A 461 -11.13 -11.65 -9.57
C ARG A 461 -11.69 -12.43 -10.76
N VAL A 462 -12.24 -11.72 -11.75
CA VAL A 462 -12.72 -12.31 -13.01
C VAL A 462 -11.58 -12.98 -13.78
N PHE A 463 -10.43 -12.31 -13.89
CA PHE A 463 -9.24 -12.85 -14.55
C PHE A 463 -8.72 -14.13 -13.89
N ASN A 464 -8.70 -14.17 -12.56
CA ASN A 464 -8.29 -15.38 -11.85
C ASN A 464 -9.19 -16.56 -12.16
N SER A 465 -10.52 -16.36 -12.22
CA SER A 465 -11.45 -17.41 -12.63
C SER A 465 -11.30 -17.76 -14.12
N PHE A 466 -11.05 -16.78 -14.97
CA PHE A 466 -10.82 -16.96 -16.41
C PHE A 466 -9.60 -17.82 -16.72
N LEU A 467 -8.52 -17.68 -15.94
CA LEU A 467 -7.30 -18.47 -16.13
C LEU A 467 -7.38 -19.89 -15.56
N GLN A 468 -8.33 -20.18 -14.68
CA GLN A 468 -8.51 -21.54 -14.14
C GLN A 468 -8.91 -22.48 -15.28
N GLY A 469 -8.04 -23.44 -15.60
CA GLY A 469 -8.27 -24.40 -16.69
C GLY A 469 -7.64 -24.04 -18.03
N VAL A 470 -6.91 -22.91 -18.14
CA VAL A 470 -6.13 -22.60 -19.34
C VAL A 470 -4.81 -23.38 -19.32
N ASP A 471 -4.54 -24.14 -20.39
CA ASP A 471 -3.32 -24.91 -20.59
C ASP A 471 -2.09 -24.00 -20.77
N VAL A 472 -0.90 -24.50 -20.38
CA VAL A 472 0.36 -23.73 -20.46
C VAL A 472 0.64 -23.19 -21.88
N PRO A 473 0.47 -23.99 -22.96
CA PRO A 473 0.72 -23.51 -24.32
C PRO A 473 -0.18 -22.35 -24.76
N SER A 474 -1.44 -22.35 -24.32
CA SER A 474 -2.43 -21.33 -24.68
C SER A 474 -2.46 -20.13 -23.74
N LEU A 475 -1.67 -20.13 -22.67
CA LEU A 475 -1.68 -19.09 -21.64
C LEU A 475 -1.44 -17.68 -22.21
N SER A 476 -0.43 -17.52 -23.06
CA SER A 476 -0.12 -16.21 -23.66
C SER A 476 -1.25 -15.70 -24.55
N ALA A 477 -1.87 -16.59 -25.32
CA ALA A 477 -3.02 -16.27 -26.16
C ALA A 477 -4.22 -15.84 -25.30
N ALA A 478 -4.56 -16.61 -24.26
CA ALA A 478 -5.66 -16.30 -23.35
C ALA A 478 -5.46 -14.97 -22.61
N VAL A 479 -4.26 -14.70 -22.10
CA VAL A 479 -3.93 -13.43 -21.44
C VAL A 479 -4.02 -12.25 -22.42
N SER A 480 -3.47 -12.38 -23.63
CA SER A 480 -3.55 -11.32 -24.63
C SER A 480 -4.99 -11.05 -25.07
N HIS A 481 -5.81 -12.09 -25.22
CA HIS A 481 -7.25 -12.01 -25.52
C HIS A 481 -8.00 -11.26 -24.41
N PHE A 482 -7.79 -11.67 -23.15
CA PHE A 482 -8.41 -11.02 -21.99
C PHE A 482 -8.07 -9.52 -21.92
N LEU A 483 -6.80 -9.16 -22.14
CA LEU A 483 -6.35 -7.77 -22.12
C LEU A 483 -6.96 -6.94 -23.25
N CYS A 484 -7.13 -7.53 -24.45
CA CYS A 484 -7.83 -6.87 -25.55
C CYS A 484 -9.30 -6.64 -25.21
N CYS A 485 -10.01 -7.65 -24.68
CA CYS A 485 -11.40 -7.51 -24.23
C CYS A 485 -11.56 -6.45 -23.12
N LEU A 486 -10.56 -6.30 -22.25
CA LEU A 486 -10.59 -5.37 -21.12
C LEU A 486 -10.38 -3.91 -21.53
N LEU A 487 -9.42 -3.66 -22.44
CA LEU A 487 -8.91 -2.30 -22.72
C LEU A 487 -9.39 -1.74 -24.07
N VAL A 488 -9.83 -2.59 -24.99
CA VAL A 488 -10.28 -2.19 -26.32
C VAL A 488 -11.81 -2.21 -26.37
N PRO A 489 -12.45 -1.05 -26.63
CA PRO A 489 -13.89 -0.98 -26.81
C PRO A 489 -14.34 -1.86 -27.97
N HIS A 490 -15.43 -2.62 -27.78
CA HIS A 490 -16.05 -3.46 -28.80
C HIS A 490 -15.11 -4.45 -29.49
N PHE A 491 -14.07 -4.93 -28.79
CA PHE A 491 -13.18 -5.95 -29.33
C PHE A 491 -13.96 -7.22 -29.67
N THR A 492 -13.97 -7.57 -30.95
CA THR A 492 -14.47 -8.85 -31.44
C THR A 492 -13.28 -9.75 -31.74
N PRO A 493 -13.19 -10.94 -31.12
CA PRO A 493 -12.11 -11.87 -31.44
C PRO A 493 -12.20 -12.28 -32.91
N THR A 494 -11.09 -12.16 -33.62
CA THR A 494 -10.94 -12.91 -34.87
C THR A 494 -10.76 -14.38 -34.50
N PRO A 495 -11.51 -15.32 -35.11
CA PRO A 495 -11.41 -16.73 -34.78
C PRO A 495 -9.96 -17.19 -35.01
N VAL A 496 -9.35 -17.75 -33.97
CA VAL A 496 -8.00 -18.32 -34.00
C VAL A 496 -8.00 -19.47 -35.01
N GLY A 497 -7.58 -19.21 -36.26
CA GLY A 497 -7.62 -20.27 -37.28
C GLY A 497 -7.21 -19.97 -38.73
N GLU A 498 -7.13 -18.71 -39.19
CA GLU A 498 -6.93 -18.46 -40.64
C GLU A 498 -5.53 -18.01 -41.10
N GLU A 499 -4.66 -17.49 -40.24
CA GLU A 499 -3.43 -16.84 -40.75
C GLU A 499 -2.18 -17.73 -40.90
N THR A 500 -2.15 -18.96 -40.39
CA THR A 500 -0.96 -19.85 -40.50
C THR A 500 -1.04 -20.95 -41.56
N LYS A 501 -2.08 -20.99 -42.40
CA LYS A 501 -2.25 -22.02 -43.46
C LYS A 501 -1.72 -21.65 -44.85
N LYS A 502 -0.83 -20.67 -44.98
CA LYS A 502 -0.09 -20.41 -46.24
C LYS A 502 1.39 -20.79 -46.13
N LYS A 503 1.69 -22.05 -45.80
CA LYS A 503 2.92 -22.80 -46.17
C LYS A 503 2.99 -24.18 -45.50
N SER A 504 2.08 -25.10 -45.81
CA SER A 504 2.38 -26.54 -45.76
C SER A 504 1.26 -27.33 -46.43
N ARG A 505 1.46 -27.69 -47.69
CA ARG A 505 0.64 -28.69 -48.40
C ARG A 505 1.49 -29.94 -48.54
N ARG A 506 1.38 -30.90 -47.61
CA ARG A 506 1.59 -32.35 -47.87
C ARG A 506 1.26 -33.20 -46.63
N ARG A 507 0.25 -34.07 -46.82
CA ARG A 507 -0.16 -35.26 -46.02
C ARG A 507 -0.66 -34.95 -44.59
N GLY A 508 -1.79 -35.44 -44.09
CA GLY A 508 -2.76 -36.42 -44.53
C GLY A 508 -3.36 -37.10 -43.28
N ARG A 509 -4.66 -36.88 -43.03
CA ARG A 509 -5.60 -37.60 -42.13
C ARG A 509 -5.39 -37.53 -40.60
N GLY A 510 -6.47 -37.08 -39.94
CA GLY A 510 -6.68 -37.10 -38.50
C GLY A 510 -7.54 -35.92 -38.04
N ALA A 511 -8.78 -35.83 -38.53
CA ALA A 511 -9.74 -34.82 -38.09
C ALA A 511 -10.26 -35.18 -36.69
N GLY A 512 -9.65 -34.63 -35.65
CA GLY A 512 -10.31 -34.37 -34.38
C GLY A 512 -10.91 -32.97 -34.46
N ALA A 513 -12.20 -32.84 -34.17
CA ALA A 513 -12.83 -31.54 -34.00
C ALA A 513 -12.05 -30.74 -32.95
N SER A 514 -11.58 -29.55 -33.32
CA SER A 514 -11.00 -28.60 -32.35
C SER A 514 -12.09 -28.26 -31.35
N GLU A 515 -12.01 -28.81 -30.15
CA GLU A 515 -12.84 -28.34 -29.03
C GLU A 515 -12.65 -26.83 -28.94
N SER A 516 -13.74 -26.08 -29.07
CA SER A 516 -13.70 -24.62 -28.93
C SER A 516 -13.31 -24.32 -27.49
N THR A 517 -12.11 -23.79 -27.30
CA THR A 517 -11.63 -23.39 -25.97
C THR A 517 -12.59 -22.36 -25.38
N PRO A 518 -13.19 -22.60 -24.19
CA PRO A 518 -14.24 -21.72 -23.64
C PRO A 518 -13.74 -20.29 -23.35
N TRP A 519 -12.43 -20.09 -23.21
CA TRP A 519 -11.86 -18.76 -22.99
C TRP A 519 -11.85 -17.88 -24.26
N SER A 520 -11.85 -18.46 -25.46
CA SER A 520 -11.80 -17.70 -26.72
C SER A 520 -13.13 -17.07 -27.13
N THR A 521 -14.24 -17.47 -26.49
CA THR A 521 -15.57 -16.92 -26.76
C THR A 521 -15.89 -15.68 -25.94
N LEU A 522 -15.10 -15.38 -24.89
CA LEU A 522 -15.31 -14.22 -24.03
C LEU A 522 -15.24 -12.92 -24.82
N THR A 523 -16.33 -12.17 -24.83
CA THR A 523 -16.40 -10.84 -25.47
C THR A 523 -16.08 -9.73 -24.48
N GLY A 524 -15.71 -8.54 -24.99
CA GLY A 524 -15.49 -7.36 -24.15
C GLY A 524 -16.74 -6.95 -23.35
N ALA A 525 -17.93 -7.11 -23.92
CA ALA A 525 -19.20 -6.77 -23.25
C ALA A 525 -19.53 -7.73 -22.10
N GLU A 526 -19.35 -9.04 -22.30
CA GLU A 526 -19.52 -10.03 -21.24
C GLU A 526 -18.52 -9.82 -20.11
N LEU A 527 -17.24 -9.59 -20.45
CA LEU A 527 -16.21 -9.28 -19.45
C LEU A 527 -16.58 -8.04 -18.64
N TRP A 528 -17.05 -6.98 -19.30
CA TRP A 528 -17.47 -5.76 -18.63
C TRP A 528 -18.62 -6.01 -17.65
N ASN A 529 -19.64 -6.76 -18.06
CA ASN A 529 -20.77 -7.11 -17.21
C ASN A 529 -20.33 -7.92 -15.98
N LEU A 530 -19.42 -8.89 -16.13
CA LEU A 530 -18.87 -9.65 -15.01
C LEU A 530 -18.11 -8.77 -14.02
N VAL A 531 -17.33 -7.80 -14.52
CA VAL A 531 -16.58 -6.85 -13.69
C VAL A 531 -17.53 -5.91 -12.94
N CYS A 532 -18.54 -5.37 -13.61
CA CYS A 532 -19.55 -4.51 -13.00
C CYS A 532 -20.38 -5.26 -11.96
N GLN A 533 -20.80 -6.50 -12.25
CA GLN A 533 -21.51 -7.34 -11.29
C GLN A 533 -20.68 -7.56 -10.02
N ASP A 534 -19.41 -7.93 -10.15
CA ASP A 534 -18.54 -8.13 -8.98
C ASP A 534 -18.29 -6.81 -8.21
N ALA A 535 -18.24 -5.67 -8.91
CA ALA A 535 -18.14 -4.35 -8.28
C ALA A 535 -19.41 -3.96 -7.49
N VAL A 536 -20.60 -4.25 -8.03
CA VAL A 536 -21.89 -4.08 -7.33
C VAL A 536 -21.93 -4.97 -6.09
N GLU A 537 -21.67 -6.27 -6.25
CA GLU A 537 -21.71 -7.25 -5.15
C GLU A 537 -20.70 -6.91 -4.02
N THR A 538 -19.51 -6.44 -4.37
CA THR A 538 -18.45 -6.19 -3.38
C THR A 538 -18.52 -4.80 -2.76
N TYR A 539 -18.80 -3.76 -3.56
CA TYR A 539 -18.65 -2.36 -3.17
C TYR A 539 -19.95 -1.55 -3.27
N ASN A 540 -21.05 -2.14 -3.76
CA ASN A 540 -22.35 -1.49 -3.91
C ASN A 540 -22.30 -0.23 -4.79
N ILE A 541 -21.64 -0.37 -5.95
CA ILE A 541 -21.50 0.67 -6.98
C ILE A 541 -22.07 0.13 -8.28
N SER A 542 -23.28 0.56 -8.66
CA SER A 542 -23.93 0.19 -9.91
C SER A 542 -23.55 1.10 -11.06
N ASP A 543 -23.62 2.42 -10.85
CA ASP A 543 -23.64 3.37 -11.96
C ASP A 543 -22.28 4.04 -12.20
N SER A 544 -21.31 3.89 -11.29
CA SER A 544 -20.04 4.63 -11.39
C SER A 544 -19.03 4.04 -12.38
N LEU A 545 -19.18 2.80 -12.83
CA LEU A 545 -18.26 2.22 -13.83
C LEU A 545 -18.71 2.49 -15.28
N GLY A 546 -20.01 2.68 -15.50
CA GLY A 546 -20.60 2.96 -16.82
C GLY A 546 -20.52 1.81 -17.82
N SER A 547 -20.51 2.13 -19.11
CA SER A 547 -20.73 1.20 -20.23
C SER A 547 -19.47 0.54 -20.82
N GLY A 548 -18.28 0.97 -20.42
CA GLY A 548 -17.02 0.44 -20.97
C GLY A 548 -15.78 1.19 -20.48
N PRO A 549 -14.58 0.75 -20.88
CA PRO A 549 -13.31 1.34 -20.43
C PRO A 549 -13.16 2.81 -20.86
N ASN A 550 -13.76 3.22 -21.98
CA ASN A 550 -13.76 4.63 -22.40
C ASN A 550 -14.53 5.52 -21.44
N HIS A 551 -15.59 5.02 -20.79
CA HIS A 551 -16.33 5.79 -19.79
C HIS A 551 -15.44 6.13 -18.58
N LEU A 552 -14.59 5.18 -18.16
CA LEU A 552 -13.61 5.42 -17.09
C LEU A 552 -12.59 6.50 -17.46
N VAL A 553 -12.17 6.52 -18.72
CA VAL A 553 -11.24 7.52 -19.26
C VAL A 553 -11.91 8.89 -19.32
N GLU A 554 -13.11 8.98 -19.87
CA GLU A 554 -13.84 10.23 -20.10
C GLU A 554 -14.36 10.85 -18.80
N GLN A 555 -14.95 10.04 -17.90
CA GLN A 555 -15.58 10.52 -16.67
C GLN A 555 -14.56 10.80 -15.56
N TYR A 556 -13.57 9.92 -15.38
CA TYR A 556 -12.63 10.01 -14.26
C TYR A 556 -11.19 10.34 -14.67
N GLY A 557 -10.89 10.46 -15.96
CA GLY A 557 -9.53 10.72 -16.43
C GLY A 557 -8.55 9.57 -16.16
N LEU A 558 -9.05 8.32 -16.07
CA LEU A 558 -8.18 7.14 -15.98
C LEU A 558 -7.45 6.91 -17.30
N GLN A 559 -6.25 6.34 -17.25
CA GLN A 559 -5.49 6.00 -18.45
C GLN A 559 -5.44 4.48 -18.64
N LYS A 560 -5.69 4.02 -19.87
CA LYS A 560 -5.62 2.59 -20.23
C LYS A 560 -4.24 1.99 -19.91
N LEU A 561 -3.16 2.76 -20.06
CA LEU A 561 -1.81 2.33 -19.71
C LEU A 561 -1.63 2.14 -18.20
N SER A 562 -2.14 3.05 -17.37
CA SER A 562 -2.13 2.93 -15.91
C SER A 562 -2.89 1.68 -15.46
N LEU A 563 -4.05 1.42 -16.06
CA LEU A 563 -4.85 0.22 -15.80
C LEU A 563 -4.11 -1.05 -16.22
N LEU A 564 -3.45 -1.06 -17.37
CA LEU A 564 -2.62 -2.18 -17.81
C LEU A 564 -1.46 -2.46 -16.85
N ARG A 565 -0.75 -1.41 -16.42
CA ARG A 565 0.32 -1.51 -15.42
C ARG A 565 -0.21 -2.12 -14.13
N GLU A 566 -1.30 -1.57 -13.60
CA GLU A 566 -1.89 -2.02 -12.35
C GLU A 566 -2.40 -3.47 -12.44
N PHE A 567 -2.99 -3.85 -13.58
CA PHE A 567 -3.35 -5.23 -13.88
C PHE A 567 -2.13 -6.15 -13.77
N CYS A 568 -1.05 -5.84 -14.50
CA CYS A 568 0.16 -6.65 -14.54
C CYS A 568 0.79 -6.83 -13.14
N LEU A 569 0.89 -5.74 -12.35
CA LEU A 569 1.41 -5.79 -10.99
C LEU A 569 0.54 -6.63 -10.05
N LYS A 570 -0.78 -6.70 -10.27
CA LYS A 570 -1.72 -7.46 -9.45
C LYS A 570 -1.91 -8.91 -9.88
N THR A 571 -1.60 -9.26 -11.13
CA THR A 571 -1.76 -10.61 -11.70
C THR A 571 -0.44 -11.34 -11.93
N GLY A 572 0.68 -10.61 -11.96
CA GLY A 572 2.02 -11.15 -12.18
C GLY A 572 2.38 -11.27 -13.66
N VAL A 573 1.48 -10.85 -14.56
CA VAL A 573 1.74 -10.84 -16.01
C VAL A 573 2.87 -9.86 -16.32
N GLN A 574 3.84 -10.30 -17.11
CA GLN A 574 4.92 -9.48 -17.62
C GLN A 574 4.75 -9.30 -19.14
N LEU A 575 4.75 -8.04 -19.57
CA LEU A 575 4.57 -7.64 -20.95
C LEU A 575 5.87 -7.17 -21.58
N ARG A 576 6.00 -7.33 -22.89
CA ARG A 576 7.15 -6.87 -23.65
C ARG A 576 7.23 -5.34 -23.65
N LEU A 577 8.42 -4.78 -23.43
CA LEU A 577 8.62 -3.34 -23.56
C LEU A 577 8.43 -2.88 -25.02
N ARG A 578 7.30 -2.22 -25.31
CA ARG A 578 7.02 -1.50 -26.56
C ARG A 578 5.91 -0.46 -26.37
N ASP A 579 5.67 0.34 -27.40
CA ASP A 579 4.54 1.26 -27.42
C ASP A 579 3.24 0.47 -27.72
N TYR A 580 2.25 0.60 -26.82
CA TYR A 580 0.92 -0.01 -26.94
C TYR A 580 -0.12 1.06 -27.29
N LEU A 581 -0.90 0.82 -28.35
CA LEU A 581 -1.88 1.75 -28.89
C LEU A 581 -3.28 1.13 -28.79
N PHE A 582 -4.12 1.61 -27.88
CA PHE A 582 -5.44 1.02 -27.57
C PHE A 582 -6.61 1.62 -28.35
N ASP A 583 -6.35 2.59 -29.23
CA ASP A 583 -7.40 3.32 -29.94
C ASP A 583 -7.62 2.78 -31.37
N ASN A 584 -6.76 1.87 -31.84
CA ASN A 584 -6.89 1.25 -33.15
C ASN A 584 -7.83 0.03 -33.08
N GLN A 585 -9.00 0.13 -33.69
CA GLN A 585 -10.02 -0.92 -33.68
C GLN A 585 -9.69 -2.10 -34.60
N ASN A 586 -8.82 -1.90 -35.60
CA ASN A 586 -8.60 -2.87 -36.68
C ASN A 586 -7.49 -3.90 -36.36
N LYS A 587 -6.79 -3.76 -35.23
CA LYS A 587 -5.70 -4.66 -34.85
C LYS A 587 -5.69 -4.88 -33.34
N ALA A 588 -5.57 -6.13 -32.92
CA ALA A 588 -5.35 -6.46 -31.51
C ALA A 588 -4.07 -5.74 -31.01
N PRO A 589 -4.19 -4.83 -30.02
CA PRO A 589 -3.04 -4.04 -29.57
C PRO A 589 -2.02 -4.86 -28.81
N ILE A 590 -2.44 -6.00 -28.23
CA ILE A 590 -1.62 -6.92 -27.47
C ILE A 590 -1.78 -8.31 -28.10
N GLY A 591 -0.68 -8.88 -28.58
CA GLY A 591 -0.63 -10.24 -29.11
C GLY A 591 -0.02 -11.23 -28.11
N PRO A 592 -0.07 -12.53 -28.41
CA PRO A 592 0.53 -13.56 -27.55
C PRO A 592 2.04 -13.38 -27.36
N ASP A 593 2.75 -12.88 -28.38
CA ASP A 593 4.20 -12.60 -28.32
C ASP A 593 4.57 -11.44 -27.36
N ASP A 594 3.58 -10.65 -26.94
CA ASP A 594 3.80 -9.59 -25.97
C ASP A 594 3.78 -10.10 -24.53
N VAL A 595 3.19 -11.27 -24.27
CA VAL A 595 3.17 -11.89 -22.95
C VAL A 595 4.48 -12.66 -22.76
N VAL A 596 5.41 -12.03 -22.05
CA VAL A 596 6.77 -12.56 -21.86
C VAL A 596 6.81 -13.60 -20.75
N ASN A 597 6.14 -13.33 -19.64
CA ASN A 597 6.10 -14.22 -18.48
C ASN A 597 4.85 -13.98 -17.63
N MET A 598 4.58 -14.89 -16.70
CA MET A 598 3.66 -14.69 -15.59
C MET A 598 4.34 -15.15 -14.32
N PHE A 599 4.48 -14.26 -13.34
CA PHE A 599 5.17 -14.56 -12.08
C PHE A 599 4.18 -14.84 -10.94
N PRO A 600 4.53 -15.73 -10.01
CA PRO A 600 3.77 -15.88 -8.76
C PRO A 600 3.82 -14.60 -7.91
N ILE A 601 2.66 -14.16 -7.42
CA ILE A 601 2.57 -13.04 -6.47
C ILE A 601 2.46 -13.60 -5.05
N VAL A 602 3.50 -13.39 -4.26
CA VAL A 602 3.58 -13.88 -2.88
C VAL A 602 3.27 -12.77 -1.87
N LYS A 603 2.48 -13.11 -0.86
CA LYS A 603 2.29 -12.34 0.38
C LYS A 603 2.87 -13.17 1.51
N HIS A 604 3.72 -12.55 2.32
CA HIS A 604 4.43 -13.24 3.39
C HIS A 604 4.44 -12.39 4.65
N ILE A 605 4.91 -12.99 5.74
CA ILE A 605 5.15 -12.32 7.00
C ILE A 605 6.27 -11.28 6.80
N ARG A 606 6.09 -10.08 7.35
CA ARG A 606 7.10 -9.04 7.41
C ARG A 606 8.00 -9.31 8.61
N MET A 607 9.31 -9.38 8.37
CA MET A 607 10.32 -9.43 9.42
C MET A 607 10.72 -8.00 9.79
N PRO A 608 10.40 -7.52 11.00
CA PRO A 608 10.70 -6.15 11.40
C PRO A 608 12.19 -5.96 11.71
N THR A 609 12.73 -4.78 11.42
CA THR A 609 14.08 -4.36 11.85
C THR A 609 13.95 -3.47 13.07
N VAL A 610 13.82 -4.06 14.25
CA VAL A 610 13.26 -3.38 15.44
C VAL A 610 14.08 -2.16 15.85
N ASP A 611 15.40 -2.33 15.97
CA ASP A 611 16.30 -1.26 16.42
C ASP A 611 16.42 -0.13 15.37
N ALA A 612 16.50 -0.49 14.08
CA ALA A 612 16.52 0.50 12.99
C ALA A 612 15.21 1.32 12.93
N SER A 613 14.06 0.66 13.05
CA SER A 613 12.76 1.34 13.04
C SER A 613 12.56 2.20 14.30
N LYS A 614 13.10 1.81 15.46
CA LYS A 614 13.12 2.65 16.67
C LYS A 614 13.94 3.93 16.48
N ALA A 615 15.17 3.81 15.97
CA ALA A 615 16.02 4.97 15.67
C ALA A 615 15.36 5.90 14.63
N TYR A 616 14.75 5.33 13.59
CA TYR A 616 14.02 6.11 12.58
C TYR A 616 12.82 6.88 13.17
N ARG A 617 12.01 6.25 14.03
CA ARG A 617 10.89 6.93 14.72
C ARG A 617 11.39 8.02 15.68
N ALA A 618 12.49 7.78 16.39
CA ALA A 618 13.13 8.79 17.23
C ALA A 618 13.55 10.01 16.41
N ALA A 619 14.18 9.81 15.24
CA ALA A 619 14.51 10.88 14.31
C ALA A 619 13.28 11.66 13.82
N GLN A 620 12.19 10.96 13.48
CA GLN A 620 10.95 11.63 13.10
C GLN A 620 10.45 12.52 14.23
N SER A 621 10.48 12.05 15.48
CA SER A 621 10.07 12.84 16.65
C SER A 621 10.95 14.08 16.87
N THR A 622 12.28 13.95 16.76
CA THR A 622 13.20 15.10 16.93
C THR A 622 13.05 16.14 15.83
N ILE A 623 12.73 15.74 14.59
CA ILE A 623 12.40 16.67 13.50
C ILE A 623 11.15 17.49 13.83
N HIS A 624 10.10 16.87 14.39
CA HIS A 624 8.90 17.60 14.79
C HIS A 624 9.19 18.61 15.90
N LYS A 625 10.21 18.37 16.73
CA LYS A 625 10.69 19.29 17.76
C LYS A 625 11.63 20.38 17.21
N GLY A 626 12.00 20.33 15.94
CA GLY A 626 12.93 21.28 15.30
C GLY A 626 14.42 21.03 15.60
N LEU A 627 14.78 19.91 16.23
CA LEU A 627 16.16 19.59 16.62
C LEU A 627 16.89 18.86 15.48
N LEU A 628 17.33 19.61 14.48
CA LEU A 628 17.89 19.05 13.23
C LEU A 628 19.21 18.29 13.43
N ASP A 629 20.09 18.73 14.33
CA ASP A 629 21.37 18.04 14.56
C ASP A 629 21.19 16.66 15.19
N GLN A 630 20.32 16.55 16.19
CA GLN A 630 19.96 15.27 16.79
C GLN A 630 19.23 14.37 15.80
N ALA A 631 18.34 14.93 14.98
CA ALA A 631 17.69 14.19 13.90
C ALA A 631 18.70 13.61 12.90
N HIS A 632 19.71 14.38 12.51
CA HIS A 632 20.76 13.95 11.58
C HIS A 632 21.52 12.73 12.11
N GLU A 633 21.89 12.76 13.40
CA GLU A 633 22.62 11.66 14.03
C GLU A 633 21.75 10.41 14.20
N HIS A 634 20.49 10.55 14.65
CA HIS A 634 19.55 9.41 14.70
C HIS A 634 19.26 8.82 13.31
N LEU A 635 19.24 9.63 12.26
CA LEU A 635 19.05 9.14 10.88
C LEU A 635 20.29 8.42 10.34
N LYS A 636 21.49 8.87 10.70
CA LYS A 636 22.74 8.14 10.38
C LYS A 636 22.80 6.81 11.11
N GLU A 637 22.43 6.80 12.39
CA GLU A 637 22.30 5.58 13.19
C GLU A 637 21.29 4.62 12.55
N ALA A 638 20.08 5.09 12.25
CA ALA A 638 19.05 4.27 11.61
C ALA A 638 19.52 3.72 10.24
N ALA A 639 20.16 4.54 9.42
CA ALA A 639 20.73 4.11 8.14
C ALA A 639 21.84 3.05 8.33
N TYR A 640 22.73 3.21 9.31
CA TYR A 640 23.71 2.19 9.66
C TYR A 640 23.05 0.87 10.06
N LEU A 641 22.02 0.92 10.91
CA LEU A 641 21.30 -0.28 11.35
C LEU A 641 20.57 -0.98 10.20
N PHE A 642 19.96 -0.23 9.28
CA PHE A 642 19.38 -0.79 8.05
C PHE A 642 20.46 -1.47 7.19
N GLY A 643 21.60 -0.82 6.98
CA GLY A 643 22.72 -1.40 6.24
C GLY A 643 23.23 -2.72 6.84
N ARG A 644 23.24 -2.85 8.18
CA ARG A 644 23.67 -4.08 8.88
C ARG A 644 22.70 -5.24 8.73
N VAL A 645 21.40 -4.97 8.67
CA VAL A 645 20.35 -6.01 8.68
C VAL A 645 19.90 -6.39 7.28
N CYS A 646 19.69 -5.41 6.40
CA CYS A 646 19.07 -5.61 5.08
C CYS A 646 19.90 -5.02 3.92
N ASP A 647 21.17 -4.70 4.15
CA ASP A 647 22.09 -4.13 3.15
C ASP A 647 21.50 -2.87 2.47
N ASP A 648 20.75 -2.06 3.23
CA ASP A 648 19.96 -0.89 2.79
C ASP A 648 18.79 -1.20 1.82
N LEU A 649 18.55 -2.46 1.46
CA LEU A 649 17.54 -2.90 0.49
C LEU A 649 16.16 -3.14 1.13
N HIS A 650 15.64 -2.12 1.81
CA HIS A 650 14.32 -2.12 2.46
C HIS A 650 13.55 -0.80 2.24
N PRO A 651 12.20 -0.80 2.13
CA PRO A 651 11.45 0.43 1.93
C PRO A 651 11.67 1.49 3.02
N GLU A 652 11.78 1.07 4.29
CA GLU A 652 12.06 2.01 5.39
C GLU A 652 13.46 2.61 5.31
N ALA A 653 14.46 1.88 4.81
CA ALA A 653 15.80 2.42 4.57
C ALA A 653 15.76 3.54 3.51
N CYS A 654 14.98 3.36 2.44
CA CYS A 654 14.74 4.42 1.45
C CYS A 654 14.15 5.69 2.09
N TYR A 655 13.13 5.56 2.95
CA TYR A 655 12.54 6.71 3.64
C TYR A 655 13.51 7.35 4.63
N CYS A 656 14.34 6.55 5.30
CA CYS A 656 15.40 7.02 6.17
C CYS A 656 16.42 7.87 5.42
N HIS A 657 16.95 7.39 4.29
CA HIS A 657 17.88 8.15 3.46
C HIS A 657 17.25 9.41 2.87
N SER A 658 16.01 9.34 2.39
CA SER A 658 15.31 10.53 1.88
C SER A 658 15.17 11.61 2.96
N LEU A 659 14.83 11.20 4.19
CA LEU A 659 14.72 12.12 5.32
C LEU A 659 16.08 12.67 5.77
N LEU A 660 17.13 11.83 5.75
CA LEU A 660 18.51 12.24 6.02
C LEU A 660 18.99 13.29 5.02
N ALA A 661 18.71 13.10 3.72
CA ALA A 661 19.03 14.07 2.69
C ALA A 661 18.33 15.41 2.93
N ARG A 662 17.06 15.38 3.34
CA ARG A 662 16.30 16.58 3.71
C ARG A 662 16.93 17.31 4.89
N VAL A 663 17.27 16.62 5.97
CA VAL A 663 17.89 17.23 7.15
C VAL A 663 19.27 17.80 6.81
N ALA A 664 20.10 17.05 6.07
CA ALA A 664 21.40 17.53 5.60
C ALA A 664 21.27 18.83 4.78
N PHE A 665 20.27 18.89 3.91
CA PHE A 665 19.99 20.09 3.13
C PHE A 665 19.62 21.29 4.01
N LEU A 666 18.73 21.08 4.99
CA LEU A 666 18.31 22.13 5.93
C LEU A 666 19.48 22.66 6.78
N GLN A 667 20.50 21.84 7.01
CA GLN A 667 21.76 22.25 7.65
C GLN A 667 22.74 22.96 6.70
N GLY A 668 22.37 23.20 5.44
CA GLY A 668 23.24 23.83 4.43
C GLY A 668 24.24 22.88 3.76
N LYS A 669 24.15 21.55 4.00
CA LYS A 669 25.06 20.53 3.46
C LYS A 669 24.53 19.97 2.14
N ALA A 670 24.45 20.81 1.10
CA ALA A 670 23.86 20.44 -0.20
C ALA A 670 24.55 19.24 -0.88
N ALA A 671 25.87 19.12 -0.79
CA ALA A 671 26.62 18.01 -1.37
C ALA A 671 26.29 16.66 -0.69
N GLU A 672 26.18 16.65 0.64
CA GLU A 672 25.74 15.47 1.41
C GLU A 672 24.30 15.11 1.04
N ALA A 673 23.39 16.09 1.03
CA ALA A 673 21.99 15.88 0.67
C ALA A 673 21.84 15.22 -0.70
N ARG A 674 22.57 15.70 -1.70
CA ARG A 674 22.60 15.09 -3.04
C ARG A 674 23.07 13.64 -2.99
N SER A 675 24.21 13.36 -2.36
CA SER A 675 24.79 12.03 -2.33
C SER A 675 23.87 11.03 -1.62
N VAL A 676 23.26 11.42 -0.52
CA VAL A 676 22.33 10.58 0.25
C VAL A 676 21.03 10.37 -0.53
N GLN A 677 20.50 11.41 -1.18
CA GLN A 677 19.29 11.30 -1.98
C GLN A 677 19.48 10.39 -3.21
N LEU A 678 20.67 10.38 -3.82
CA LEU A 678 20.99 9.43 -4.88
C LEU A 678 20.90 7.98 -4.38
N LYS A 679 21.40 7.69 -3.17
CA LYS A 679 21.22 6.37 -2.54
C LYS A 679 19.75 6.02 -2.35
N ALA A 680 18.94 6.98 -1.88
CA ALA A 680 17.49 6.77 -1.74
C ALA A 680 16.80 6.42 -3.08
N VAL A 681 17.18 7.07 -4.18
CA VAL A 681 16.68 6.73 -5.53
C VAL A 681 17.03 5.30 -5.90
N VAL A 682 18.31 4.90 -5.75
CA VAL A 682 18.78 3.55 -6.09
C VAL A 682 18.03 2.50 -5.27
N ILE A 683 17.96 2.67 -3.94
CA ILE A 683 17.23 1.75 -3.05
C ILE A 683 15.75 1.65 -3.48
N SER A 684 15.11 2.80 -3.76
CA SER A 684 13.71 2.84 -4.19
C SER A 684 13.48 2.07 -5.51
N GLU A 685 14.34 2.26 -6.52
CA GLU A 685 14.27 1.50 -7.78
C GLU A 685 14.38 0.00 -7.55
N ARG A 686 15.32 -0.42 -6.68
CA ARG A 686 15.60 -1.83 -6.39
C ARG A 686 14.47 -2.51 -5.62
N VAL A 687 13.87 -1.81 -4.67
CA VAL A 687 12.89 -2.39 -3.73
C VAL A 687 11.45 -2.21 -4.21
N LEU A 688 11.11 -1.09 -4.85
CA LEU A 688 9.73 -0.76 -5.24
C LEU A 688 9.51 -0.77 -6.76
N GLY A 689 10.57 -0.58 -7.53
CA GLY A 689 10.52 -0.49 -8.99
C GLY A 689 10.57 0.97 -9.48
N PHE A 690 11.11 1.17 -10.68
CA PHE A 690 11.41 2.51 -11.21
C PHE A 690 10.18 3.42 -11.40
N ASP A 691 8.99 2.85 -11.59
CA ASP A 691 7.74 3.55 -11.86
C ASP A 691 6.81 3.60 -10.63
N HIS A 692 7.29 3.19 -9.45
CA HIS A 692 6.54 3.32 -8.21
C HIS A 692 6.45 4.81 -7.81
N PRO A 693 5.29 5.31 -7.31
CA PRO A 693 5.14 6.73 -6.95
C PRO A 693 6.21 7.26 -5.99
N ASN A 694 6.57 6.46 -4.98
CA ASN A 694 7.69 6.81 -4.09
C ASN A 694 9.00 7.03 -4.87
N THR A 695 9.33 6.17 -5.84
CA THR A 695 10.55 6.29 -6.65
C THR A 695 10.51 7.52 -7.55
N ILE A 696 9.34 7.84 -8.13
CA ILE A 696 9.10 9.09 -8.87
C ILE A 696 9.37 10.30 -7.96
N GLN A 697 8.90 10.24 -6.70
CA GLN A 697 9.13 11.28 -5.71
C GLN A 697 10.61 11.41 -5.35
N GLN A 698 11.34 10.29 -5.22
CA GLN A 698 12.78 10.28 -4.98
C GLN A 698 13.57 10.94 -6.13
N TYR A 699 13.15 10.74 -7.39
CA TYR A 699 13.72 11.46 -8.54
C TYR A 699 13.51 12.97 -8.44
N ALA A 700 12.32 13.41 -8.03
CA ALA A 700 12.03 14.82 -7.85
C ALA A 700 12.85 15.43 -6.69
N PHE A 701 13.00 14.73 -5.56
CA PHE A 701 13.88 15.17 -4.47
C PHE A 701 15.34 15.29 -4.93
N LEU A 702 15.83 14.31 -5.71
CA LEU A 702 17.17 14.38 -6.28
C LEU A 702 17.32 15.61 -7.18
N GLY A 703 16.33 15.90 -8.03
CA GLY A 703 16.30 17.09 -8.88
C GLY A 703 16.45 18.39 -8.08
N VAL A 704 15.77 18.51 -6.94
CA VAL A 704 15.85 19.69 -6.05
C VAL A 704 17.27 19.85 -5.50
N TYR A 705 17.87 18.79 -4.94
CA TYR A 705 19.20 18.90 -4.34
C TYR A 705 20.32 19.08 -5.37
N VAL A 706 20.17 18.50 -6.56
CA VAL A 706 21.10 18.70 -7.69
C VAL A 706 21.01 20.15 -8.21
N TYR A 707 19.80 20.72 -8.30
CA TYR A 707 19.62 22.12 -8.68
C TYR A 707 20.26 23.08 -7.67
N ALA A 708 20.05 22.84 -6.38
CA ALA A 708 20.66 23.63 -5.32
C ALA A 708 22.19 23.52 -5.29
N GLY A 709 22.75 22.42 -5.81
CA GLY A 709 24.18 22.25 -6.04
C GLY A 709 24.73 22.95 -7.30
N GLY A 710 23.88 23.63 -8.08
CA GLY A 710 24.26 24.35 -9.31
C GLY A 710 24.24 23.51 -10.60
N GLU A 711 23.89 22.23 -10.53
CA GLU A 711 23.91 21.31 -11.68
C GLU A 711 22.59 21.28 -12.45
N ILE A 712 22.26 22.41 -13.08
CA ILE A 712 20.97 22.67 -13.74
C ILE A 712 20.62 21.56 -14.75
N ALA A 713 21.56 21.16 -15.61
CA ALA A 713 21.30 20.16 -16.65
C ALA A 713 20.91 18.78 -16.09
N LEU A 714 21.46 18.38 -14.94
CA LEU A 714 21.10 17.12 -14.29
C LEU A 714 19.77 17.24 -13.55
N ALA A 715 19.48 18.39 -12.94
CA ALA A 715 18.18 18.67 -12.35
C ALA A 715 17.06 18.59 -13.40
N GLN A 716 17.25 19.17 -14.59
CA GLN A 716 16.30 19.07 -15.72
C GLN A 716 16.00 17.62 -16.07
N LYS A 717 17.04 16.79 -16.20
CA LYS A 717 16.88 15.35 -16.50
C LYS A 717 16.09 14.63 -15.41
N CYS A 718 16.35 14.93 -14.13
CA CYS A 718 15.64 14.32 -13.00
C CYS A 718 14.15 14.69 -13.02
N PHE A 719 13.81 15.98 -13.19
CA PHE A 719 12.43 16.43 -13.22
C PHE A 719 11.66 15.95 -14.45
N LEU A 720 12.27 15.98 -15.64
CA LEU A 720 11.66 15.45 -16.86
C LEU A 720 11.41 13.94 -16.75
N ARG A 721 12.32 13.18 -16.14
CA ARG A 721 12.13 11.75 -15.87
C ARG A 721 10.99 11.52 -14.88
N ALA A 722 10.98 12.22 -13.75
CA ALA A 722 9.90 12.11 -12.77
C ALA A 722 8.55 12.45 -13.40
N ARG A 723 8.49 13.51 -14.21
CA ARG A 723 7.28 13.93 -14.93
C ARG A 723 6.81 12.88 -15.93
N LEU A 724 7.70 12.30 -16.72
CA LEU A 724 7.35 11.25 -17.66
C LEU A 724 6.72 10.05 -16.93
N LEU A 725 7.36 9.58 -15.87
CA LEU A 725 6.84 8.46 -15.08
C LEU A 725 5.50 8.82 -14.44
N MET A 726 5.37 10.04 -13.91
CA MET A 726 4.11 10.54 -13.36
C MET A 726 2.98 10.52 -14.40
N LEU A 727 3.26 10.99 -15.63
CA LEU A 727 2.31 10.91 -16.74
C LEU A 727 1.93 9.48 -17.09
N THR A 728 2.87 8.52 -17.05
CA THR A 728 2.56 7.12 -17.38
C THR A 728 1.73 6.41 -16.31
N VAL A 729 1.84 6.83 -15.04
CA VAL A 729 1.14 6.18 -13.92
C VAL A 729 -0.20 6.84 -13.63
N HIS A 730 -0.32 8.17 -13.75
CA HIS A 730 -1.50 8.92 -13.32
C HIS A 730 -2.10 9.85 -14.38
N GLY A 731 -1.38 10.11 -15.46
CA GLY A 731 -1.74 11.13 -16.44
C GLY A 731 -1.50 12.57 -16.00
N GLU A 732 -2.05 13.51 -16.77
CA GLU A 732 -1.80 14.95 -16.60
C GLU A 732 -2.50 15.54 -15.37
N ASP A 733 -3.70 15.05 -15.06
CA ASP A 733 -4.54 15.64 -14.03
C ASP A 733 -4.21 15.09 -12.63
N HIS A 734 -3.13 15.54 -12.01
CA HIS A 734 -2.73 15.11 -10.67
C HIS A 734 -2.03 16.23 -9.90
N PRO A 735 -2.27 16.42 -8.58
CA PRO A 735 -1.62 17.47 -7.78
C PRO A 735 -0.08 17.45 -7.87
N TYR A 736 0.53 16.28 -7.74
CA TYR A 736 1.98 16.13 -7.87
C TYR A 736 2.54 16.47 -9.27
N THR A 737 1.75 16.33 -10.35
CA THR A 737 2.16 16.81 -11.69
C THR A 737 2.33 18.32 -11.68
N ALA A 738 1.48 19.05 -10.94
CA ALA A 738 1.62 20.48 -10.76
C ALA A 738 2.95 20.83 -10.04
N THR A 739 3.31 20.08 -9.00
CA THR A 739 4.60 20.26 -8.30
C THR A 739 5.80 20.04 -9.23
N LEU A 740 5.75 19.01 -10.08
CA LEU A 740 6.80 18.73 -11.06
C LEU A 740 6.88 19.83 -12.13
N ASP A 741 5.74 20.35 -12.58
CA ASP A 741 5.65 21.45 -13.55
C ASP A 741 6.17 22.77 -12.96
N SER A 742 5.89 23.07 -11.69
CA SER A 742 6.51 24.18 -10.96
C SER A 742 8.03 24.05 -10.90
N CYS A 743 8.54 22.86 -10.60
CA CYS A 743 9.98 22.60 -10.56
C CYS A 743 10.61 22.74 -11.95
N LEU A 744 9.98 22.24 -13.01
CA LEU A 744 10.47 22.42 -14.39
C LEU A 744 10.43 23.88 -14.81
N GLY A 745 9.42 24.64 -14.39
CA GLY A 745 9.32 26.07 -14.63
C GLY A 745 10.48 26.88 -14.02
N LEU A 746 11.06 26.39 -12.93
CA LEU A 746 12.22 27.01 -12.28
C LEU A 746 13.57 26.66 -12.93
N VAL A 747 13.65 25.50 -13.59
CA VAL A 747 14.93 24.92 -14.04
C VAL A 747 15.11 25.06 -15.56
N LEU A 748 14.03 25.08 -16.33
CA LEU A 748 14.08 25.24 -17.79
C LEU A 748 14.18 26.72 -18.18
N SER A 749 14.94 26.97 -19.24
CA SER A 749 15.05 28.28 -19.90
C SER A 749 14.40 28.21 -21.29
N GLY A 750 13.45 29.11 -21.58
CA GLY A 750 12.84 29.23 -22.91
C GLY A 750 11.31 29.33 -22.88
N ASP A 751 10.68 29.03 -24.00
CA ASP A 751 9.22 29.15 -24.17
C ASP A 751 8.44 28.00 -23.50
N GLN A 752 9.06 26.81 -23.39
CA GLN A 752 8.46 25.66 -22.72
C GLN A 752 8.20 25.93 -21.23
N THR A 753 8.99 26.80 -20.60
CA THR A 753 8.84 27.23 -19.20
C THR A 753 7.45 27.80 -18.93
N GLY A 754 6.95 28.68 -19.83
CA GLY A 754 5.63 29.28 -19.70
C GLY A 754 4.51 28.23 -19.75
N GLN A 755 4.66 27.18 -20.57
CA GLN A 755 3.66 26.11 -20.65
C GLN A 755 3.59 25.29 -19.35
N PHE A 756 4.74 24.93 -18.77
CA PHE A 756 4.77 24.22 -17.49
C PHE A 756 4.20 25.08 -16.36
N LEU A 757 4.60 26.35 -16.23
CA LEU A 757 4.09 27.24 -15.19
C LEU A 757 2.57 27.47 -15.30
N LYS A 758 2.05 27.67 -16.52
CA LYS A 758 0.59 27.79 -16.76
C LYS A 758 -0.14 26.50 -16.38
N ASN A 759 0.40 25.33 -16.72
CA ASN A 759 -0.21 24.06 -16.33
C ASN A 759 -0.18 23.85 -14.81
N ALA A 760 0.96 24.15 -14.17
CA ALA A 760 1.10 24.07 -12.72
C ALA A 760 0.11 24.98 -11.99
N LEU A 761 -0.08 26.21 -12.49
CA LEU A 761 -1.07 27.14 -11.95
C LEU A 761 -2.50 26.62 -12.14
N ARG A 762 -2.85 26.13 -13.34
CA ARG A 762 -4.17 25.55 -13.62
C ARG A 762 -4.51 24.40 -12.66
N LEU A 763 -3.58 23.47 -12.47
CA LEU A 763 -3.77 22.32 -11.59
C LEU A 763 -3.83 22.73 -10.12
N ASN A 764 -2.93 23.59 -9.64
CA ASN A 764 -2.94 24.03 -8.25
C ASN A 764 -4.21 24.81 -7.88
N THR A 765 -4.68 25.69 -8.76
CA THR A 765 -5.96 26.39 -8.58
C THR A 765 -7.14 25.40 -8.54
N SER A 766 -7.12 24.37 -9.38
CA SER A 766 -8.16 23.35 -9.42
C SER A 766 -8.20 22.47 -8.16
N PHE A 767 -7.05 22.08 -7.61
CA PHE A 767 -6.96 21.15 -6.49
C PHE A 767 -6.98 21.84 -5.12
N PHE A 768 -6.28 22.96 -4.96
CA PHE A 768 -6.12 23.62 -3.67
C PHE A 768 -6.91 24.94 -3.56
N GLY A 769 -7.33 25.52 -4.70
CA GLY A 769 -7.99 26.81 -4.77
C GLY A 769 -7.03 27.99 -4.96
N SER A 770 -7.59 29.18 -5.13
CA SER A 770 -6.85 30.43 -5.35
C SER A 770 -6.08 30.91 -4.12
N THR A 771 -6.58 30.58 -2.92
CA THR A 771 -6.01 31.01 -1.64
C THR A 771 -4.98 30.05 -1.05
N ALA A 772 -4.49 29.08 -1.83
CA ALA A 772 -3.48 28.14 -1.37
C ALA A 772 -2.06 28.66 -1.62
N LEU A 773 -1.12 28.33 -0.73
CA LEU A 773 0.29 28.74 -0.84
C LEU A 773 0.90 28.31 -2.18
N HIS A 774 0.64 27.07 -2.59
CA HIS A 774 1.14 26.50 -3.85
C HIS A 774 0.63 27.26 -5.08
N THR A 775 -0.58 27.81 -5.00
CA THR A 775 -1.18 28.62 -6.07
C THR A 775 -0.52 30.01 -6.11
N ALA A 776 -0.41 30.67 -4.97
CA ALA A 776 0.26 31.97 -4.86
C ALA A 776 1.72 31.91 -5.33
N LEU A 777 2.42 30.84 -4.99
CA LEU A 777 3.78 30.60 -5.45
C LEU A 777 3.86 30.48 -6.98
N ASN A 778 2.98 29.69 -7.59
CA ASN A 778 2.96 29.54 -9.04
C ASN A 778 2.58 30.82 -9.78
N GLN A 779 1.69 31.63 -9.19
CA GLN A 779 1.38 32.97 -9.70
C GLN A 779 2.63 33.85 -9.73
N HIS A 780 3.39 33.85 -8.64
CA HIS A 780 4.66 34.58 -8.53
C HIS A 780 5.70 34.09 -9.55
N LEU A 781 5.87 32.77 -9.69
CA LEU A 781 6.80 32.18 -10.67
C LEU A 781 6.41 32.52 -12.12
N LEU A 782 5.10 32.52 -12.43
CA LEU A 782 4.61 32.91 -13.75
C LEU A 782 4.84 34.41 -14.00
N ALA A 783 4.63 35.27 -13.01
CA ALA A 783 4.91 36.70 -13.11
C ALA A 783 6.41 36.98 -13.35
N GLN A 784 7.30 36.26 -12.68
CA GLN A 784 8.74 36.34 -12.93
C GLN A 784 9.10 35.97 -14.37
N TRP A 785 8.54 34.88 -14.88
CA TRP A 785 8.77 34.47 -16.26
C TRP A 785 8.20 35.48 -17.27
N LEU A 786 6.98 35.97 -17.07
CA LEU A 786 6.38 37.00 -17.94
C LEU A 786 7.19 38.30 -17.96
N CYS A 787 7.70 38.72 -16.79
CA CYS A 787 8.62 39.85 -16.68
C CYS A 787 9.89 39.62 -17.50
N SER A 788 10.47 38.42 -17.44
CA SER A 788 11.65 38.07 -18.27
C SER A 788 11.37 38.09 -19.78
N LYS A 789 10.10 37.95 -20.18
CA LYS A 789 9.63 38.06 -21.57
C LYS A 789 9.24 39.48 -21.97
N GLY A 790 9.25 40.44 -21.04
CA GLY A 790 8.86 41.83 -21.26
C GLY A 790 7.36 42.11 -21.14
N ASP A 791 6.54 41.14 -20.75
CA ASP A 791 5.10 41.36 -20.49
C ASP A 791 4.86 41.77 -19.03
N TYR A 792 5.18 43.03 -18.73
CA TYR A 792 5.02 43.60 -17.40
C TYR A 792 3.55 43.73 -16.97
N ARG A 793 2.62 43.92 -17.91
CA ARG A 793 1.21 44.12 -17.60
C ARG A 793 0.59 42.84 -17.04
N SER A 794 0.80 41.72 -17.72
CA SER A 794 0.34 40.41 -17.25
C SER A 794 1.10 39.97 -15.99
N ALA A 795 2.40 40.28 -15.89
CA ALA A 795 3.16 39.99 -14.67
C ALA A 795 2.56 40.68 -13.43
N MET A 796 2.17 41.95 -13.54
CA MET A 796 1.53 42.67 -12.43
C MET A 796 0.17 42.09 -12.02
N THR A 797 -0.62 41.57 -12.96
CA THR A 797 -1.92 40.97 -12.62
C THR A 797 -1.74 39.68 -11.84
N HIS A 798 -0.84 38.80 -12.29
CA HIS A 798 -0.52 37.56 -11.58
C HIS A 798 0.08 37.83 -10.19
N GLU A 799 0.92 38.85 -10.06
CA GLU A 799 1.50 39.20 -8.76
C GLU A 799 0.47 39.77 -7.78
N LYS A 800 -0.51 40.54 -8.26
CA LYS A 800 -1.64 41.00 -7.44
C LYS A 800 -2.50 39.84 -6.96
N GLU A 801 -2.72 38.84 -7.80
CA GLU A 801 -3.42 37.60 -7.41
C GLU A 801 -2.62 36.83 -6.36
N ALA A 802 -1.29 36.75 -6.48
CA ALA A 802 -0.42 36.12 -5.48
C ALA A 802 -0.53 36.79 -4.09
N LEU A 803 -0.71 38.11 -4.05
CA LEU A 803 -0.86 38.89 -2.81
C LEU A 803 -2.18 38.67 -2.07
N THR A 804 -3.18 38.08 -2.71
CA THR A 804 -4.44 37.73 -2.04
C THR A 804 -4.27 36.62 -0.99
N PHE A 805 -3.12 35.95 -1.00
CA PHE A 805 -2.71 34.99 0.01
C PHE A 805 -2.17 35.72 1.26
N GLY A 806 -2.98 35.79 2.32
CA GLY A 806 -2.64 36.13 3.73
C GLY A 806 -1.50 37.15 4.00
N GLU A 807 -1.80 38.22 4.76
CA GLU A 807 -0.86 39.36 4.90
C GLU A 807 0.48 39.06 5.58
N ASP A 808 0.57 38.04 6.45
CA ASP A 808 1.72 37.76 7.32
C ASP A 808 2.72 36.71 6.79
N HIS A 809 2.50 36.14 5.60
CA HIS A 809 3.36 35.07 5.08
C HIS A 809 4.62 35.61 4.37
N PRO A 810 5.82 35.00 4.52
CA PRO A 810 7.05 35.45 3.85
C PRO A 810 6.91 35.52 2.31
N GLN A 811 6.13 34.61 1.72
CA GLN A 811 5.82 34.65 0.28
C GLN A 811 5.11 35.96 -0.11
N THR A 812 4.19 36.44 0.72
CA THR A 812 3.45 37.70 0.50
C THR A 812 4.41 38.89 0.54
N HIS A 813 5.40 38.88 1.43
CA HIS A 813 6.45 39.91 1.45
C HIS A 813 7.29 39.90 0.16
N CYS A 814 7.78 38.74 -0.26
CA CYS A 814 8.51 38.59 -1.53
C CYS A 814 7.68 39.09 -2.71
N SER A 815 6.38 38.80 -2.71
CA SER A 815 5.47 39.28 -3.75
C SER A 815 5.26 40.80 -3.73
N LYS A 816 5.18 41.42 -2.55
CA LYS A 816 5.07 42.89 -2.41
C LYS A 816 6.32 43.59 -2.94
N GLU A 817 7.49 43.09 -2.58
CA GLU A 817 8.78 43.62 -3.06
C GLU A 817 8.92 43.45 -4.57
N PHE A 818 8.54 42.28 -5.10
CA PHE A 818 8.61 42.02 -6.53
C PHE A 818 7.64 42.91 -7.32
N LEU A 819 6.42 43.12 -6.84
CA LEU A 819 5.46 44.04 -7.45
C LEU A 819 5.98 45.49 -7.47
N SER A 820 6.64 45.96 -6.41
CA SER A 820 7.30 47.27 -6.38
C SER A 820 8.40 47.39 -7.42
N THR A 821 9.12 46.29 -7.67
CA THR A 821 10.22 46.24 -8.64
C THR A 821 9.68 46.25 -10.08
N ILE A 822 8.68 45.41 -10.38
CA ILE A 822 8.03 45.36 -11.70
C ILE A 822 7.41 46.70 -12.06
N THR A 823 6.73 47.37 -11.13
CA THR A 823 6.08 48.66 -11.39
C THR A 823 7.10 49.75 -11.76
N LYS A 824 8.26 49.80 -11.07
CA LYS A 824 9.36 50.72 -11.42
C LYS A 824 9.94 50.42 -12.81
N GLN A 825 10.18 49.15 -13.13
CA GLN A 825 10.71 48.72 -14.43
C GLN A 825 9.72 49.01 -15.57
N ALA A 826 8.44 48.70 -15.40
CA ALA A 826 7.41 48.97 -16.39
C ALA A 826 7.31 50.46 -16.73
N VAL A 827 7.35 51.34 -15.72
CA VAL A 827 7.35 52.79 -15.91
C VAL A 827 8.61 53.28 -16.63
N GLN A 828 9.77 52.71 -16.32
CA GLN A 828 11.03 53.04 -17.01
C GLN A 828 10.98 52.64 -18.49
N VAL A 829 10.52 51.43 -18.80
CA VAL A 829 10.37 50.95 -20.18
C VAL A 829 9.35 51.80 -20.95
N GLU A 830 8.22 52.16 -20.34
CA GLU A 830 7.22 53.02 -20.98
C GLU A 830 7.74 54.44 -21.22
N ARG A 831 8.53 55.00 -20.30
CA ARG A 831 9.21 56.29 -20.50
C ARG A 831 10.24 56.22 -21.64
N LEU A 832 11.02 55.14 -21.71
CA LEU A 832 11.98 54.88 -22.79
C LEU A 832 11.27 54.78 -24.14
N LEU A 833 10.19 54.00 -24.24
CA LEU A 833 9.40 53.87 -25.47
C LEU A 833 8.83 55.21 -25.95
N ARG A 834 8.40 56.07 -25.02
CA ARG A 834 7.92 57.43 -25.32
C ARG A 834 9.05 58.38 -25.77
N GLN A 835 10.28 58.17 -25.28
CA GLN A 835 11.46 58.94 -25.66
C GLN A 835 12.03 58.50 -27.02
N THR A 836 12.13 57.19 -27.27
CA THR A 836 12.56 56.64 -28.59
C THR A 836 11.51 56.82 -29.68
N GLY A 837 10.23 56.98 -29.32
CA GLY A 837 9.19 57.40 -30.27
C GLY A 837 9.28 58.87 -30.69
N ALA A 838 10.11 59.67 -30.02
CA ALA A 838 10.35 61.09 -30.35
C ALA A 838 11.64 61.30 -31.16
N ASP A 839 12.62 60.38 -31.08
CA ASP A 839 13.88 60.43 -31.85
C ASP A 839 14.05 59.15 -32.68
N CYS A 840 13.79 59.24 -33.99
CA CYS A 840 14.17 58.18 -34.93
C CYS A 840 15.71 58.17 -35.10
N THR A 841 16.39 57.13 -34.61
CA THR A 841 17.45 56.38 -35.32
C THR A 841 17.94 55.19 -34.49
N ASP A 842 18.26 54.10 -35.21
CA ASP A 842 18.68 52.78 -34.73
C ASP A 842 19.65 52.77 -33.55
N GLN A 843 19.25 52.19 -32.41
CA GLN A 843 20.14 51.42 -31.54
C GLN A 843 19.41 50.23 -30.89
N THR A 844 20.00 49.05 -31.03
CA THR A 844 19.62 47.79 -30.39
C THR A 844 19.64 47.91 -28.88
N VAL A 845 18.51 47.60 -28.22
CA VAL A 845 18.41 47.53 -26.76
C VAL A 845 19.25 46.34 -26.27
N GLU A 846 20.36 46.64 -25.61
CA GLU A 846 21.13 45.65 -24.85
C GLU A 846 20.30 45.09 -23.69
N VAL A 847 20.02 43.79 -23.76
CA VAL A 847 19.55 43.00 -22.62
C VAL A 847 20.74 42.78 -21.70
N CYS A 848 20.75 43.44 -20.55
CA CYS A 848 21.80 43.36 -19.52
C CYS A 848 21.25 42.76 -18.21
N PRO A 849 22.13 42.14 -17.40
CA PRO A 849 22.19 40.70 -17.14
C PRO A 849 21.17 40.22 -16.11
N GLY A 850 20.81 38.95 -16.22
CA GLY A 850 19.91 38.25 -15.29
C GLY A 850 20.36 38.43 -13.85
N THR A 851 19.47 39.00 -13.03
CA THR A 851 19.56 39.02 -11.58
C THR A 851 19.90 37.61 -11.11
N GLN A 852 21.03 37.41 -10.44
CA GLN A 852 21.40 36.10 -9.91
C GLN A 852 20.29 35.60 -8.99
N VAL A 853 19.53 34.63 -9.49
CA VAL A 853 18.38 33.95 -8.87
C VAL A 853 18.83 33.02 -7.71
N GLY A 854 20.08 33.12 -7.26
CA GLY A 854 20.85 32.04 -6.64
C GLY A 854 20.55 31.69 -5.18
N SER A 855 19.92 32.56 -4.37
CA SER A 855 19.68 32.26 -2.94
C SER A 855 18.20 32.14 -2.55
N GLY A 856 17.30 32.81 -3.28
CA GLY A 856 15.85 32.79 -3.03
C GLY A 856 15.14 31.55 -3.60
N THR A 857 15.51 31.11 -4.81
CA THR A 857 14.80 30.01 -5.52
C THR A 857 15.02 28.62 -4.95
N SER A 858 16.19 28.38 -4.34
CA SER A 858 16.42 27.14 -3.59
C SER A 858 15.48 27.05 -2.37
N LYS A 859 15.19 28.18 -1.71
CA LYS A 859 14.16 28.25 -0.65
C LYS A 859 12.74 28.12 -1.21
N THR A 860 12.46 28.64 -2.41
CA THR A 860 11.16 28.50 -3.10
C THR A 860 10.84 27.03 -3.45
N LEU A 861 11.83 26.24 -3.91
CA LEU A 861 11.70 24.79 -4.15
C LEU A 861 11.48 23.98 -2.88
N LEU A 862 12.01 24.44 -1.75
CA LEU A 862 11.72 23.88 -0.44
C LEU A 862 10.38 24.33 0.09
N ASN A 863 9.94 25.57 -0.09
CA ASN A 863 8.60 26.02 0.28
C ASN A 863 7.49 25.21 -0.44
N LEU A 864 7.75 24.71 -1.66
CA LEU A 864 6.89 23.73 -2.35
C LEU A 864 6.76 22.37 -1.62
N LYS A 865 7.65 22.09 -0.66
CA LYS A 865 7.71 20.86 0.17
C LYS A 865 7.71 21.12 1.69
N GLU A 866 7.92 22.36 2.13
CA GLU A 866 8.00 22.83 3.53
C GLU A 866 6.62 23.27 4.04
N THR A 867 5.58 22.50 3.73
CA THR A 867 4.39 22.48 4.59
C THR A 867 4.68 21.62 5.82
N ARG A 868 5.67 22.05 6.61
CA ARG A 868 5.99 21.51 7.93
C ARG A 868 6.47 22.65 8.82
N LYS A 869 5.57 23.60 9.07
CA LYS A 869 5.36 24.14 10.41
C LYS A 869 3.90 23.92 10.75
#